data_AF-A0ABD5L9R2-F1
#
_entry.id   AF-A0ABD5L9R2-F1
#
_cell.length_a   1.000
_cell.length_b   1.000
_cell.length_c   1.000
_cell.angle_alpha   90.00
_cell.angle_beta   90.00
_cell.angle_gamma   90.00
#
_symmetry.space_group_name_H-M   'P 1'
#
loop_
_entity.id
_entity.type
_entity.pdbx_description
1 polymer ?
#
loop_
_entity_poly.entity_id
_entity_poly.type
_entity_poly.pdbx_seq_one_letter_code
_entity_poly.pdbx_strand_id
1 'polypeptide(L)'
;MIFGINHHSIKSSQRHLLLPVLLSVSIMPAATVFATDFVGEVEVKPYYLRAGETVYSVAHQYDLTVEELKTLNQMRQFPRAFEQLSAGDEIDVPSTHAIKAANKKATTKEQADQQDHEIQNWLSRTAPDFFESMNTQSPNEYLSRQAKNMAVTKASSTVENWLNQYGTAQIGVQPGDKLSQSTLSADMLLPLYQNPDWLVFTQFGGRNLDERTTLNLGGGVRRFNDQWMYGVNTFYDIDITGNNRRAGIGGELSSDYLRFSANGYLRLSNWHQSRDFDDYDERPANGFDMTASGWLPSYPQLGGKLKYEQYFGDEVALKDKDTRSQTPKAITVGVNYTPFPLVTLGADWRKGNGSDELQLQAKLTYSLGVPWKDQVSSAAVANLRTLSGNRMALVERNNNIVLEYRKQELISLILPQVIRGRGASQQLVNAILNAKYGAERVEWGMLSAFSSKGGKVQSAGKSLTAWQIRLPAWQAGSTNTYTLSASAWDGKGNASKPVYVTIIVDAGLSNRYSRLTVGSDSLNIAQSEILTLTMRDEQNAPVTGLASSIQLPFTFKTKKDGPSLSPSQSGIKLAALKETAPGVYTTTITAGKLPGTLTLTPQVDGISIASTTVEVMAAPVGIQIFRNGTAMTGHPVVGDVLTATPDCQDNCILPTAWQWEVETTQGSGQYQPISGATAITYTVTTEMQKRRLRVTAQ
;
A
#
# COMPACT_ATOMS: atom_id res chain seq x y z
N MET A 1 -45.84 18.92 31.30
CA MET A 1 -45.95 20.32 30.84
C MET A 1 -44.88 20.53 29.77
N ILE A 2 -45.29 20.55 28.50
CA ILE A 2 -45.32 21.75 27.60
C ILE A 2 -43.94 22.00 26.95
N PHE A 3 -43.73 21.48 25.72
CA PHE A 3 -43.59 22.18 24.41
C PHE A 3 -42.26 22.96 24.22
N GLY A 4 -41.48 22.86 23.12
CA GLY A 4 -41.70 22.19 21.83
C GLY A 4 -40.48 22.18 20.87
N ILE A 5 -40.51 21.20 19.95
CA ILE A 5 -40.33 21.22 18.47
C ILE A 5 -39.36 22.29 17.89
N ASN A 6 -38.24 21.97 17.21
CA ASN A 6 -38.10 21.53 15.79
C ASN A 6 -36.61 21.16 15.55
N HIS A 7 -36.20 20.05 14.91
CA HIS A 7 -36.20 19.87 13.45
C HIS A 7 -36.04 18.38 13.07
N HIS A 8 -36.65 18.02 11.95
CA HIS A 8 -36.71 16.66 11.39
C HIS A 8 -35.34 16.03 11.07
N SER A 9 -35.18 14.80 11.55
CA SER A 9 -34.27 13.78 11.04
C SER A 9 -35.09 12.80 10.21
N ILE A 10 -34.76 12.62 8.93
CA ILE A 10 -35.29 11.54 8.10
C ILE A 10 -34.14 10.56 7.84
N LYS A 11 -34.30 9.36 8.38
CA LYS A 11 -33.51 8.17 8.08
C LYS A 11 -33.87 7.63 6.69
N SER A 12 -32.82 7.18 5.99
CA SER A 12 -32.77 5.89 5.27
C SER A 12 -33.72 5.65 4.09
N SER A 13 -33.21 5.90 2.88
CA SER A 13 -33.44 5.03 1.73
C SER A 13 -32.12 4.87 0.97
N GLN A 14 -31.42 3.76 1.20
CA GLN A 14 -30.32 3.31 0.36
C GLN A 14 -30.85 3.02 -1.06
N ARG A 15 -30.31 3.72 -2.05
CA ARG A 15 -30.18 3.20 -3.41
C ARG A 15 -28.71 3.29 -3.80
N HIS A 16 -28.06 2.13 -3.83
CA HIS A 16 -26.75 1.96 -4.45
C HIS A 16 -26.92 2.16 -5.96
N LEU A 17 -26.25 3.16 -6.52
CA LEU A 17 -25.93 3.21 -7.95
C LEU A 17 -24.41 3.02 -8.07
N LEU A 18 -23.99 1.76 -8.02
CA LEU A 18 -22.68 1.33 -8.45
C LEU A 18 -22.72 1.20 -9.97
N LEU A 19 -22.10 2.13 -10.70
CA LEU A 19 -21.68 1.91 -12.08
C LEU A 19 -20.19 1.59 -12.07
N PRO A 20 -19.75 0.36 -12.36
CA PRO A 20 -18.35 0.09 -12.65
C PRO A 20 -18.12 0.42 -14.12
N VAL A 21 -17.55 1.60 -14.42
CA VAL A 21 -16.97 1.83 -15.75
C VAL A 21 -15.50 1.42 -15.68
N LEU A 22 -15.25 0.13 -15.89
CA LEU A 22 -13.94 -0.37 -16.30
C LEU A 22 -13.72 0.08 -17.75
N LEU A 23 -13.15 1.27 -17.95
CA LEU A 23 -12.60 1.68 -19.24
C LEU A 23 -11.21 1.08 -19.37
N SER A 24 -11.16 -0.17 -19.83
CA SER A 24 -9.99 -0.68 -20.55
C SER A 24 -9.89 0.11 -21.86
N VAL A 25 -9.17 1.24 -21.83
CA VAL A 25 -8.81 1.96 -23.05
C VAL A 25 -7.69 1.17 -23.72
N SER A 26 -8.07 0.20 -24.54
CA SER A 26 -7.22 -0.28 -25.61
C SER A 26 -7.05 0.90 -26.58
N ILE A 27 -5.84 1.45 -26.64
CA ILE A 27 -5.49 2.42 -27.69
C ILE A 27 -5.64 1.69 -29.01
N MET A 28 -6.74 1.91 -29.73
CA MET A 28 -6.91 1.40 -31.08
C MET A 28 -6.07 2.28 -32.02
N PRO A 29 -5.16 1.72 -32.81
CA PRO A 29 -4.51 2.46 -33.88
C PRO A 29 -5.57 2.95 -34.87
N ALA A 30 -5.35 4.14 -35.46
CA ALA A 30 -6.27 4.81 -36.38
C ALA A 30 -6.73 3.94 -37.57
N ALA A 31 -5.99 2.87 -37.91
CA ALA A 31 -6.38 1.89 -38.92
C ALA A 31 -7.70 1.15 -38.61
N THR A 32 -8.07 1.02 -37.32
CA THR A 32 -9.23 0.21 -36.91
C THR A 32 -10.57 0.92 -37.15
N VAL A 33 -10.58 2.26 -37.24
CA VAL A 33 -11.80 3.05 -37.48
C VAL A 33 -12.29 2.91 -38.94
N PHE A 34 -11.39 2.60 -39.88
CA PHE A 34 -11.75 2.37 -41.29
C PHE A 34 -12.33 0.98 -41.56
N ALA A 35 -12.09 -0.01 -40.68
CA ALA A 35 -12.56 -1.38 -40.88
C ALA A 35 -14.08 -1.54 -40.60
N THR A 36 -14.64 -0.72 -39.72
CA THR A 36 -16.08 -0.79 -39.36
C THR A 36 -17.02 -0.29 -40.45
N ASP A 37 -16.57 0.61 -41.33
CA ASP A 37 -17.36 1.06 -42.49
C ASP A 37 -17.36 0.03 -43.64
N PHE A 38 -16.37 -0.88 -43.69
CA PHE A 38 -16.24 -1.87 -44.78
C PHE A 38 -17.26 -3.02 -44.68
N VAL A 39 -17.67 -3.42 -43.47
CA VAL A 39 -18.55 -4.59 -43.28
C VAL A 39 -20.04 -4.25 -43.44
N GLY A 40 -20.43 -2.99 -43.27
CA GLY A 40 -21.83 -2.55 -43.34
C GLY A 40 -22.42 -2.50 -44.76
N GLU A 41 -21.57 -2.37 -45.80
CA GLU A 41 -22.01 -2.10 -47.18
C GLU A 41 -21.75 -3.25 -48.19
N VAL A 42 -21.15 -4.37 -47.77
CA VAL A 42 -20.75 -5.46 -48.69
C VAL A 42 -21.63 -6.70 -48.52
N GLU A 43 -22.45 -7.01 -49.54
CA GLU A 43 -23.24 -8.24 -49.59
C GLU A 43 -22.34 -9.47 -49.86
N VAL A 44 -22.35 -10.44 -48.95
CA VAL A 44 -21.48 -11.64 -48.99
C VAL A 44 -22.23 -12.91 -49.38
N LYS A 45 -21.48 -13.90 -49.89
CA LYS A 45 -21.96 -15.26 -50.16
C LYS A 45 -20.98 -16.32 -49.62
N PRO A 46 -21.45 -17.51 -49.24
CA PRO A 46 -20.58 -18.60 -48.80
C PRO A 46 -19.73 -19.14 -49.96
N TYR A 47 -18.47 -19.46 -49.66
CA TYR A 47 -17.46 -19.99 -50.57
C TYR A 47 -16.63 -21.07 -49.89
N TYR A 48 -16.55 -22.25 -50.49
CA TYR A 48 -15.71 -23.34 -49.99
C TYR A 48 -14.35 -23.32 -50.69
N LEU A 49 -13.27 -23.24 -49.92
CA LEU A 49 -11.91 -23.29 -50.44
C LEU A 49 -11.70 -24.59 -51.23
N ARG A 50 -11.18 -24.49 -52.47
CA ARG A 50 -10.93 -25.65 -53.32
C ARG A 50 -9.54 -26.24 -53.06
N ALA A 51 -9.31 -27.46 -53.55
CA ALA A 51 -8.00 -28.10 -53.48
C ALA A 51 -6.92 -27.23 -54.15
N GLY A 52 -5.96 -26.75 -53.35
CA GLY A 52 -4.88 -25.86 -53.80
C GLY A 52 -5.12 -24.36 -53.56
N GLU A 53 -6.31 -23.94 -53.13
CA GLU A 53 -6.59 -22.55 -52.75
C GLU A 53 -6.18 -22.25 -51.31
N THR A 54 -5.65 -21.04 -51.10
CA THR A 54 -5.39 -20.43 -49.79
C THR A 54 -6.26 -19.19 -49.60
N VAL A 55 -6.43 -18.74 -48.36
CA VAL A 55 -7.11 -17.47 -48.06
C VAL A 55 -6.46 -16.30 -48.80
N TYR A 56 -5.15 -16.33 -49.00
CA TYR A 56 -4.44 -15.34 -49.81
C TYR A 56 -4.89 -15.38 -51.28
N SER A 57 -4.94 -16.57 -51.89
CA SER A 57 -5.36 -16.70 -53.29
C SER A 57 -6.83 -16.32 -53.51
N VAL A 58 -7.70 -16.58 -52.53
CA VAL A 58 -9.11 -16.20 -52.62
C VAL A 58 -9.30 -14.70 -52.36
N ALA A 59 -8.57 -14.11 -51.42
CA ALA A 59 -8.58 -12.65 -51.23
C ALA A 59 -8.19 -11.95 -52.54
N HIS A 60 -7.11 -12.39 -53.17
CA HIS A 60 -6.67 -11.86 -54.46
C HIS A 60 -7.67 -12.12 -55.60
N GLN A 61 -8.39 -13.24 -55.59
CA GLN A 61 -9.44 -13.52 -56.60
C GLN A 61 -10.58 -12.50 -56.57
N TYR A 62 -10.85 -11.91 -55.41
CA TYR A 62 -11.91 -10.92 -55.21
C TYR A 62 -11.38 -9.48 -55.05
N ASP A 63 -10.11 -9.23 -55.42
CA ASP A 63 -9.43 -7.93 -55.28
C ASP A 63 -9.44 -7.37 -53.84
N LEU A 64 -9.35 -8.27 -52.85
CA LEU A 64 -9.28 -7.95 -51.42
C LEU A 64 -7.90 -8.26 -50.85
N THR A 65 -7.54 -7.56 -49.78
CA THR A 65 -6.47 -7.99 -48.86
C THR A 65 -6.95 -9.12 -47.97
N VAL A 66 -6.01 -9.89 -47.40
CA VAL A 66 -6.33 -10.97 -46.44
C VAL A 66 -7.05 -10.43 -45.21
N GLU A 67 -6.71 -9.23 -44.75
CA GLU A 67 -7.36 -8.60 -43.59
C GLU A 67 -8.79 -8.11 -43.92
N GLU A 68 -9.04 -7.58 -45.13
CA GLU A 68 -10.40 -7.23 -45.57
C GLU A 68 -11.28 -8.49 -45.70
N LEU A 69 -10.73 -9.56 -46.28
CA LEU A 69 -11.43 -10.83 -46.36
C LEU A 69 -11.69 -11.43 -44.96
N LYS A 70 -10.75 -11.31 -44.03
CA LYS A 70 -10.92 -11.72 -42.63
C LYS A 70 -11.98 -10.89 -41.91
N THR A 71 -12.04 -9.60 -42.21
CA THR A 71 -13.03 -8.66 -41.68
C THR A 71 -14.44 -9.00 -42.20
N LEU A 72 -14.61 -9.40 -43.48
CA LEU A 72 -15.87 -9.95 -43.99
C LEU A 72 -16.30 -11.23 -43.28
N ASN A 73 -15.33 -12.02 -42.83
CA ASN A 73 -15.52 -13.30 -42.16
C ASN A 73 -15.59 -13.21 -40.63
N GLN A 74 -15.58 -12.00 -40.06
CA GLN A 74 -15.47 -11.79 -38.61
C GLN A 74 -16.63 -12.39 -37.79
N MET A 75 -17.78 -12.61 -38.43
CA MET A 75 -18.97 -13.22 -37.82
C MET A 75 -18.96 -14.76 -37.87
N ARG A 76 -18.00 -15.37 -38.59
CA ARG A 76 -17.85 -16.83 -38.73
C ARG A 76 -16.87 -17.38 -37.70
N GLN A 77 -17.14 -18.60 -37.24
CA GLN A 77 -16.23 -19.34 -36.38
C GLN A 77 -15.48 -20.39 -37.20
N PHE A 78 -14.17 -20.44 -37.00
CA PHE A 78 -13.28 -21.32 -37.75
C PHE A 78 -12.59 -22.33 -36.83
N PRO A 79 -12.33 -23.57 -37.30
CA PRO A 79 -11.63 -24.59 -36.52
C PRO A 79 -10.12 -24.33 -36.37
N ARG A 80 -9.58 -23.34 -37.09
CA ARG A 80 -8.17 -22.92 -37.08
C ARG A 80 -8.07 -21.42 -37.40
N ALA A 81 -6.85 -20.86 -37.28
CA ALA A 81 -6.61 -19.46 -37.64
C ALA A 81 -7.05 -19.19 -39.08
N PHE A 82 -7.62 -18.01 -39.33
CA PHE A 82 -8.24 -17.68 -40.61
C PHE A 82 -7.25 -17.84 -41.78
N GLU A 83 -6.01 -17.43 -41.60
CA GLU A 83 -4.94 -17.53 -42.60
C GLU A 83 -4.49 -18.98 -42.89
N GLN A 84 -4.86 -19.92 -42.01
CA GLN A 84 -4.53 -21.35 -42.10
C GLN A 84 -5.69 -22.19 -42.65
N LEU A 85 -6.80 -21.58 -43.07
CA LEU A 85 -7.91 -22.29 -43.70
C LEU A 85 -7.45 -22.94 -45.02
N SER A 86 -8.01 -24.11 -45.30
CA SER A 86 -7.61 -24.99 -46.38
C SER A 86 -8.82 -25.60 -47.08
N ALA A 87 -8.55 -26.38 -48.13
CA ALA A 87 -9.57 -26.98 -48.98
C ALA A 87 -10.70 -27.65 -48.18
N GLY A 88 -11.94 -27.24 -48.43
CA GLY A 88 -13.14 -27.71 -47.75
C GLY A 88 -13.68 -26.76 -46.68
N ASP A 89 -12.89 -25.79 -46.19
CA ASP A 89 -13.39 -24.79 -45.23
C ASP A 89 -14.26 -23.72 -45.94
N GLU A 90 -15.33 -23.30 -45.26
CA GLU A 90 -16.30 -22.33 -45.76
C GLU A 90 -15.98 -20.92 -45.26
N ILE A 91 -15.81 -19.97 -46.17
CA ILE A 91 -15.62 -18.53 -45.90
C ILE A 91 -16.68 -17.71 -46.63
N ASP A 92 -16.98 -16.51 -46.14
CA ASP A 92 -17.72 -15.48 -46.87
C ASP A 92 -16.81 -14.75 -47.84
N VAL A 93 -17.24 -14.63 -49.08
CA VAL A 93 -16.62 -13.78 -50.10
C VAL A 93 -17.66 -12.82 -50.65
N PRO A 94 -17.25 -11.70 -51.28
CA PRO A 94 -18.20 -10.80 -51.93
C PRO A 94 -19.11 -11.51 -52.93
N SER A 95 -20.39 -11.15 -52.93
CA SER A 95 -21.37 -11.67 -53.89
C SER A 95 -21.00 -11.36 -55.36
N THR A 96 -20.32 -10.23 -55.60
CA THR A 96 -19.84 -9.74 -56.91
C THR A 96 -18.31 -9.55 -56.94
N HIS A 97 -17.67 -9.77 -58.10
CA HIS A 97 -16.20 -9.69 -58.27
C HIS A 97 -15.66 -8.25 -58.36
N ALA A 98 -16.48 -7.21 -58.14
CA ALA A 98 -16.05 -5.82 -58.28
C ALA A 98 -16.74 -4.90 -57.27
N ILE A 99 -16.19 -4.77 -56.06
CA ILE A 99 -16.67 -3.81 -55.06
C ILE A 99 -16.33 -2.35 -55.44
N LYS A 100 -15.42 -2.12 -56.40
CA LYS A 100 -15.02 -0.76 -56.84
C LYS A 100 -16.06 -0.01 -57.71
N ALA A 101 -17.27 -0.52 -57.92
CA ALA A 101 -18.25 0.10 -58.84
C ALA A 101 -19.52 0.68 -58.18
N ALA A 102 -19.70 0.61 -56.86
CA ALA A 102 -20.90 1.16 -56.19
C ALA A 102 -20.73 2.60 -55.64
N ASN A 103 -19.70 3.34 -56.05
CA ASN A 103 -19.47 4.72 -55.63
C ASN A 103 -19.16 5.67 -56.81
N LYS A 104 -20.05 5.70 -57.81
CA LYS A 104 -20.02 6.71 -58.89
C LYS A 104 -21.34 7.46 -59.01
N LYS A 105 -21.56 8.35 -58.03
CA LYS A 105 -22.30 9.65 -58.07
C LYS A 105 -22.33 10.11 -56.59
N ALA A 106 -21.59 11.11 -56.11
CA ALA A 106 -21.09 12.33 -56.72
C ALA A 106 -19.78 12.79 -56.05
N THR A 107 -18.82 13.26 -56.85
CA THR A 107 -17.74 14.24 -56.57
C THR A 107 -17.17 14.37 -55.15
N THR A 108 -15.98 13.77 -54.91
CA THR A 108 -14.77 14.28 -54.16
C THR A 108 -13.91 13.14 -53.55
N LYS A 109 -13.26 12.27 -54.35
CA LYS A 109 -12.33 11.24 -53.81
C LYS A 109 -10.87 11.30 -54.30
N GLU A 110 -10.54 12.07 -55.34
CA GLU A 110 -9.12 12.22 -55.76
C GLU A 110 -8.29 13.12 -54.83
N GLN A 111 -8.92 13.92 -53.96
CA GLN A 111 -8.22 14.81 -53.04
C GLN A 111 -7.88 14.18 -51.68
N ALA A 112 -8.67 13.19 -51.22
CA ALA A 112 -8.47 12.56 -49.91
C ALA A 112 -7.31 11.55 -49.92
N ASP A 113 -7.23 10.70 -50.95
CA ASP A 113 -6.17 9.67 -51.06
C ASP A 113 -4.77 10.29 -51.30
N GLN A 114 -4.69 11.47 -51.93
CA GLN A 114 -3.43 12.22 -52.08
C GLN A 114 -2.97 12.83 -50.76
N GLN A 115 -3.91 13.36 -49.97
CA GLN A 115 -3.62 14.03 -48.71
C GLN A 115 -3.12 13.05 -47.64
N ASP A 116 -3.69 11.85 -47.58
CA ASP A 116 -3.27 10.79 -46.64
C ASP A 116 -1.86 10.24 -46.94
N HIS A 117 -1.51 10.07 -48.23
CA HIS A 117 -0.18 9.61 -48.65
C HIS A 117 0.93 10.66 -48.39
N GLU A 118 0.62 11.95 -48.50
CA GLU A 118 1.56 13.03 -48.22
C GLU A 118 1.83 13.18 -46.70
N ILE A 119 0.79 13.06 -45.86
CA ILE A 119 0.93 13.12 -44.40
C ILE A 119 1.80 11.97 -43.87
N GLN A 120 1.59 10.75 -44.37
CA GLN A 120 2.40 9.58 -43.99
C GLN A 120 3.87 9.71 -44.42
N ASN A 121 4.13 10.24 -45.63
CA ASN A 121 5.49 10.50 -46.10
C ASN A 121 6.20 11.60 -45.30
N TRP A 122 5.48 12.64 -44.89
CA TRP A 122 6.03 13.71 -44.06
C TRP A 122 6.37 13.22 -42.64
N LEU A 123 5.47 12.46 -42.00
CA LEU A 123 5.70 11.88 -40.68
C LEU A 123 6.90 10.92 -40.66
N SER A 124 7.15 10.22 -41.76
CA SER A 124 8.25 9.25 -41.87
C SER A 124 9.58 9.85 -42.30
N ARG A 125 9.61 11.02 -42.96
CA ARG A 125 10.85 11.60 -43.53
C ARG A 125 11.20 12.98 -43.01
N THR A 126 10.24 13.89 -42.84
CA THR A 126 10.50 15.30 -42.55
C THR A 126 10.35 15.64 -41.07
N ALA A 127 9.39 15.02 -40.37
CA ALA A 127 9.26 15.15 -38.92
C ALA A 127 10.58 14.77 -38.19
N PRO A 128 11.22 13.62 -38.48
CA PRO A 128 12.51 13.28 -37.88
C PRO A 128 13.58 14.35 -38.11
N ASP A 129 13.74 14.85 -39.34
CA ASP A 129 14.72 15.91 -39.67
C ASP A 129 14.43 17.21 -38.92
N PHE A 130 13.16 17.62 -38.83
CA PHE A 130 12.74 18.81 -38.07
C PHE A 130 13.09 18.66 -36.57
N PHE A 131 12.79 17.51 -35.97
CA PHE A 131 13.06 17.23 -34.56
C PHE A 131 14.56 17.01 -34.26
N GLU A 132 15.30 16.37 -35.17
CA GLU A 132 16.76 16.23 -35.10
C GLU A 132 17.43 17.60 -35.19
N SER A 133 16.91 18.49 -36.04
CA SER A 133 17.41 19.86 -36.17
C SER A 133 17.21 20.70 -34.89
N MET A 134 16.16 20.45 -34.11
CA MET A 134 15.96 21.04 -32.77
C MET A 134 16.87 20.42 -31.70
N ASN A 135 17.43 19.24 -31.97
CA ASN A 135 18.32 18.52 -31.06
C ASN A 135 19.80 18.93 -31.22
N THR A 136 20.17 19.65 -32.29
CA THR A 136 21.55 20.12 -32.54
C THR A 136 21.78 21.53 -31.99
N GLN A 137 22.72 21.65 -31.05
CA GLN A 137 23.00 22.85 -30.24
C GLN A 137 23.54 24.06 -31.03
N SER A 138 22.75 25.14 -31.12
CA SER A 138 23.03 26.49 -30.59
C SER A 138 21.86 27.41 -31.02
N PRO A 139 21.28 28.25 -30.14
CA PRO A 139 20.11 29.07 -30.49
C PRO A 139 20.32 30.00 -31.70
N ASN A 140 21.55 30.49 -31.88
CA ASN A 140 21.94 31.34 -33.02
C ASN A 140 21.96 30.57 -34.35
N GLU A 141 22.41 29.32 -34.35
CA GLU A 141 22.38 28.47 -35.55
C GLU A 141 20.97 28.02 -35.87
N TYR A 142 20.12 27.75 -34.87
CA TYR A 142 18.71 27.45 -35.12
C TYR A 142 17.97 28.63 -35.75
N LEU A 143 18.03 29.84 -35.17
CA LEU A 143 17.34 31.03 -35.70
C LEU A 143 17.85 31.44 -37.09
N SER A 144 19.18 31.42 -37.28
CA SER A 144 19.78 31.75 -38.57
C SER A 144 19.53 30.67 -39.63
N ARG A 145 19.52 29.38 -39.26
CA ARG A 145 19.16 28.26 -40.15
C ARG A 145 17.67 28.26 -40.44
N GLN A 146 16.79 28.63 -39.53
CA GLN A 146 15.35 28.73 -39.79
C GLN A 146 15.03 29.91 -40.71
N ALA A 147 15.68 31.06 -40.51
CA ALA A 147 15.62 32.19 -41.43
C ALA A 147 16.20 31.83 -42.82
N LYS A 148 17.32 31.10 -42.87
CA LYS A 148 17.90 30.57 -44.11
C LYS A 148 17.02 29.49 -44.75
N ASN A 149 16.40 28.61 -43.99
CA ASN A 149 15.52 27.57 -44.51
C ASN A 149 14.25 28.22 -45.06
N MET A 150 13.64 29.20 -44.39
CA MET A 150 12.57 30.02 -45.00
C MET A 150 13.00 30.69 -46.31
N ALA A 151 14.28 31.05 -46.47
CA ALA A 151 14.82 31.60 -47.71
C ALA A 151 15.19 30.54 -48.78
N VAL A 152 15.64 29.34 -48.38
CA VAL A 152 16.11 28.24 -49.24
C VAL A 152 14.98 27.31 -49.69
N THR A 153 13.84 27.30 -48.98
CA THR A 153 12.63 26.52 -49.35
C THR A 153 11.95 27.04 -50.64
N LYS A 154 12.54 28.05 -51.30
CA LYS A 154 12.13 28.53 -52.63
C LYS A 154 12.66 27.68 -53.80
N ALA A 155 13.24 26.50 -53.55
CA ALA A 155 13.96 25.70 -54.55
C ALA A 155 13.57 24.21 -54.65
N SER A 156 12.50 23.74 -53.98
CA SER A 156 11.98 22.37 -54.19
C SER A 156 10.51 22.44 -54.62
N SER A 157 10.23 22.09 -55.88
CA SER A 157 8.89 22.07 -56.47
C SER A 157 7.91 21.11 -55.77
N THR A 158 8.42 20.21 -54.92
CA THR A 158 7.61 19.26 -54.12
C THR A 158 7.05 19.90 -52.84
N VAL A 159 7.61 21.03 -52.37
CA VAL A 159 7.18 21.71 -51.14
C VAL A 159 6.09 22.77 -51.42
N GLU A 160 6.01 23.28 -52.64
CA GLU A 160 5.04 24.31 -53.03
C GLU A 160 3.59 23.81 -53.05
N ASN A 161 3.34 22.54 -53.39
CA ASN A 161 1.97 21.98 -53.37
C ASN A 161 1.45 21.71 -51.96
N TRP A 162 2.34 21.40 -51.00
CA TRP A 162 2.00 21.13 -49.60
C TRP A 162 1.90 22.42 -48.76
N LEU A 163 2.78 23.42 -48.97
CA LEU A 163 2.65 24.74 -48.32
C LEU A 163 1.42 25.53 -48.78
N ASN A 164 0.82 25.13 -49.90
CA ASN A 164 -0.47 25.63 -50.37
C ASN A 164 -1.69 24.98 -49.67
N GLN A 165 -1.49 24.07 -48.70
CA GLN A 165 -2.57 23.45 -47.92
C GLN A 165 -2.95 24.28 -46.69
N TYR A 166 -4.14 24.05 -46.13
CA TYR A 166 -4.63 24.73 -44.93
C TYR A 166 -3.87 24.28 -43.67
N GLY A 167 -3.59 25.18 -42.73
CA GLY A 167 -2.95 24.84 -41.45
C GLY A 167 -2.31 26.03 -40.73
N THR A 168 -1.60 25.78 -39.64
CA THR A 168 -0.92 26.84 -38.85
C THR A 168 0.42 26.33 -38.31
N ALA A 169 1.48 27.08 -38.54
CA ALA A 169 2.79 26.87 -37.95
C ALA A 169 3.14 28.04 -37.02
N GLN A 170 3.72 27.77 -35.86
CA GLN A 170 4.10 28.78 -34.88
C GLN A 170 5.51 28.54 -34.37
N ILE A 171 6.28 29.60 -34.25
CA ILE A 171 7.55 29.62 -33.53
C ILE A 171 7.36 30.51 -32.31
N GLY A 172 7.69 30.00 -31.13
CA GLY A 172 7.64 30.74 -29.87
C GLY A 172 9.03 30.95 -29.30
N VAL A 173 9.27 32.14 -28.78
CA VAL A 173 10.50 32.49 -28.04
C VAL A 173 10.10 33.12 -26.72
N GLN A 174 10.63 32.61 -25.61
CA GLN A 174 10.58 33.25 -24.30
C GLN A 174 12.01 33.57 -23.88
N PRO A 175 12.38 34.85 -23.72
CA PRO A 175 13.75 35.23 -23.38
C PRO A 175 14.13 34.78 -21.96
N GLY A 176 15.32 34.21 -21.79
CA GLY A 176 15.98 34.04 -20.50
C GLY A 176 17.08 35.10 -20.26
N ASP A 177 17.76 35.04 -19.12
CA ASP A 177 18.88 35.96 -18.80
C ASP A 177 20.07 35.76 -19.76
N LYS A 178 20.22 34.54 -20.29
CA LYS A 178 21.17 34.18 -21.34
C LYS A 178 20.40 33.58 -22.52
N LEU A 179 20.93 33.72 -23.74
CA LEU A 179 20.30 33.15 -24.93
C LEU A 179 20.17 31.61 -24.86
N SER A 180 21.09 30.92 -24.17
CA SER A 180 21.01 29.48 -23.89
C SER A 180 19.90 29.08 -22.91
N GLN A 181 19.36 30.04 -22.16
CA GLN A 181 18.27 29.86 -21.19
C GLN A 181 16.92 30.30 -21.78
N SER A 182 16.90 30.80 -23.02
CA SER A 182 15.66 31.16 -23.70
C SER A 182 14.90 29.90 -24.11
N THR A 183 13.60 29.87 -23.83
CA THR A 183 12.74 28.79 -24.32
C THR A 183 12.43 29.02 -25.79
N LEU A 184 12.66 27.99 -26.59
CA LEU A 184 12.35 27.99 -28.00
C LEU A 184 11.36 26.85 -28.28
N SER A 185 10.29 27.18 -29.00
CA SER A 185 9.27 26.21 -29.40
C SER A 185 8.91 26.36 -30.87
N ALA A 186 8.56 25.24 -31.48
CA ALA A 186 7.98 25.20 -32.80
C ALA A 186 6.83 24.20 -32.79
N ASP A 187 5.64 24.66 -33.17
CA ASP A 187 4.38 23.94 -33.11
C ASP A 187 3.66 24.06 -34.45
N MET A 188 2.99 23.00 -34.89
CA MET A 188 2.27 22.99 -36.15
C MET A 188 0.98 22.17 -36.04
N LEU A 189 -0.11 22.74 -36.56
CA LEU A 189 -1.41 22.10 -36.64
C LEU A 189 -1.81 21.96 -38.11
N LEU A 190 -2.23 20.74 -38.45
CA LEU A 190 -2.68 20.36 -39.77
C LEU A 190 -4.10 19.79 -39.71
N PRO A 191 -5.00 20.22 -40.62
CA PRO A 191 -6.30 19.58 -40.78
C PRO A 191 -6.13 18.19 -41.42
N LEU A 192 -6.77 17.20 -40.83
CA LEU A 192 -6.98 15.87 -41.42
C LEU A 192 -8.32 15.82 -42.16
N TYR A 193 -9.33 16.51 -41.62
CA TYR A 193 -10.65 16.64 -42.22
C TYR A 193 -11.24 18.00 -41.88
N GLN A 194 -11.86 18.66 -42.86
CA GLN A 194 -12.48 19.96 -42.66
C GLN A 194 -13.74 20.13 -43.52
N ASN A 195 -14.82 20.57 -42.88
CA ASN A 195 -16.01 21.13 -43.52
C ASN A 195 -16.47 22.38 -42.72
N PRO A 196 -17.58 23.07 -43.02
CA PRO A 196 -18.02 24.23 -42.23
C PRO A 196 -18.20 23.95 -40.74
N ASP A 197 -18.75 22.79 -40.38
CA ASP A 197 -19.14 22.45 -39.00
C ASP A 197 -18.06 21.70 -38.22
N TRP A 198 -17.13 21.02 -38.89
CA TRP A 198 -16.20 20.08 -38.26
C TRP A 198 -14.76 20.27 -38.74
N LEU A 199 -13.82 20.25 -37.81
CA LEU A 199 -12.39 20.16 -38.05
C LEU A 199 -11.84 18.98 -37.25
N VAL A 200 -11.27 18.00 -37.93
CA VAL A 200 -10.39 16.99 -37.33
C VAL A 200 -8.97 17.40 -37.67
N PHE A 201 -8.10 17.46 -36.66
CA PHE A 201 -6.74 17.94 -36.83
C PHE A 201 -5.73 17.06 -36.11
N THR A 202 -4.48 17.15 -36.57
CA THR A 202 -3.30 16.70 -35.85
C THR A 202 -2.45 17.90 -35.49
N GLN A 203 -1.77 17.84 -34.36
CA GLN A 203 -0.83 18.86 -33.91
C GLN A 203 0.45 18.19 -33.41
N PHE A 204 1.58 18.68 -33.90
CA PHE A 204 2.89 18.27 -33.43
C PHE A 204 3.70 19.49 -33.02
N GLY A 205 4.60 19.31 -32.07
CA GLY A 205 5.47 20.38 -31.62
C GLY A 205 6.73 19.85 -30.98
N GLY A 206 7.76 20.66 -31.01
CA GLY A 206 8.97 20.43 -30.24
C GLY A 206 9.45 21.71 -29.60
N ARG A 207 10.09 21.56 -28.45
CA ARG A 207 10.59 22.68 -27.66
C ARG A 207 11.82 22.29 -26.88
N ASN A 208 12.66 23.27 -26.62
CA ASN A 208 13.76 23.17 -25.68
C ASN A 208 13.53 24.17 -24.54
N LEU A 209 13.44 23.65 -23.32
CA LEU A 209 13.30 24.42 -22.08
C LEU A 209 14.23 23.77 -21.05
N ASP A 210 15.06 24.57 -20.36
CA ASP A 210 16.01 24.10 -19.34
C ASP A 210 16.86 22.89 -19.79
N GLU A 211 17.37 22.96 -21.02
CA GLU A 211 18.15 21.88 -21.66
C GLU A 211 17.38 20.56 -21.82
N ARG A 212 16.05 20.57 -21.72
CA ARG A 212 15.17 19.42 -22.00
C ARG A 212 14.49 19.59 -23.36
N THR A 213 14.69 18.62 -24.24
CA THR A 213 13.99 18.55 -25.52
C THR A 213 12.72 17.75 -25.34
N THR A 214 11.58 18.44 -25.45
CA THR A 214 10.24 17.84 -25.36
C THR A 214 9.56 17.83 -26.71
N LEU A 215 9.00 16.69 -27.09
CA LEU A 215 8.11 16.52 -28.23
C LEU A 215 6.66 16.39 -27.77
N ASN A 216 5.74 16.92 -28.54
CA ASN A 216 4.31 16.84 -28.30
C ASN A 216 3.64 16.34 -29.57
N LEU A 217 2.85 15.29 -29.47
CA LEU A 217 2.09 14.71 -30.57
C LEU A 217 0.63 14.59 -30.13
N GLY A 218 -0.29 15.23 -30.84
CA GLY A 218 -1.68 15.23 -30.46
C GLY A 218 -2.62 15.31 -31.64
N GLY A 219 -3.90 15.10 -31.33
CA GLY A 219 -4.99 15.23 -32.29
C GLY A 219 -6.24 15.69 -31.58
N GLY A 220 -7.16 16.24 -32.35
CA GLY A 220 -8.40 16.73 -31.78
C GLY A 220 -9.48 16.95 -32.82
N VAL A 221 -10.67 17.25 -32.30
CA VAL A 221 -11.86 17.53 -33.08
C VAL A 221 -12.46 18.83 -32.58
N ARG A 222 -12.81 19.74 -33.48
CA ARG A 222 -13.57 20.96 -33.20
C ARG A 222 -14.88 20.95 -33.99
N ARG A 223 -15.97 21.26 -33.31
CA ARG A 223 -17.29 21.47 -33.88
C ARG A 223 -17.66 22.94 -33.81
N PHE A 224 -18.17 23.50 -34.89
CA PHE A 224 -18.54 24.90 -35.05
C PHE A 224 -20.05 25.04 -35.21
N ASN A 225 -20.59 26.13 -34.69
CA ASN A 225 -21.86 26.72 -35.08
C ASN A 225 -21.66 28.24 -35.24
N ASP A 226 -22.74 28.99 -35.48
CA ASP A 226 -22.66 30.43 -35.76
C ASP A 226 -22.04 31.25 -34.61
N GLN A 227 -22.09 30.78 -33.36
CA GLN A 227 -21.68 31.54 -32.17
C GLN A 227 -20.58 30.90 -31.34
N TRP A 228 -20.35 29.59 -31.49
CA TRP A 228 -19.49 28.79 -30.64
C TRP A 228 -18.71 27.74 -31.40
N MET A 229 -17.51 27.47 -30.89
CA MET A 229 -16.72 26.29 -31.19
C MET A 229 -16.53 25.46 -29.93
N TYR A 230 -16.75 24.16 -30.03
CA TYR A 230 -16.48 23.17 -28.99
C TYR A 230 -15.39 22.23 -29.48
N GLY A 231 -14.38 21.98 -28.66
CA GLY A 231 -13.28 21.10 -29.05
C GLY A 231 -12.92 20.10 -27.97
N VAL A 232 -12.40 18.96 -28.41
CA VAL A 232 -11.72 17.98 -27.56
C VAL A 232 -10.41 17.60 -28.21
N ASN A 233 -9.37 17.42 -27.41
CA ASN A 233 -8.04 17.06 -27.90
C ASN A 233 -7.34 16.10 -26.94
N THR A 234 -6.38 15.36 -27.47
CA THR A 234 -5.50 14.46 -26.72
C THR A 234 -4.07 14.62 -27.19
N PHE A 235 -3.13 14.52 -26.25
CA PHE A 235 -1.69 14.68 -26.51
C PHE A 235 -0.88 13.59 -25.83
N TYR A 236 0.21 13.21 -26.48
CA TYR A 236 1.30 12.43 -25.95
C TYR A 236 2.55 13.30 -25.94
N ASP A 237 3.05 13.60 -24.75
CA ASP A 237 4.23 14.42 -24.53
C ASP A 237 5.41 13.52 -24.15
N ILE A 238 6.56 13.76 -24.77
CA ILE A 238 7.78 12.98 -24.63
C ILE A 238 8.92 13.93 -24.34
N ASP A 239 9.43 13.92 -23.11
CA ASP A 239 10.73 14.50 -22.79
C ASP A 239 11.80 13.46 -23.12
N ILE A 240 12.49 13.66 -24.25
CA ILE A 240 13.51 12.74 -24.76
C ILE A 240 14.72 12.75 -23.84
N THR A 241 15.06 13.93 -23.29
CA THR A 241 16.32 14.10 -22.57
C THR A 241 16.24 13.55 -21.14
N GLY A 242 15.07 13.64 -20.50
CA GLY A 242 14.81 13.02 -19.19
C GLY A 242 14.12 11.66 -19.23
N ASN A 243 13.70 11.18 -20.41
CA ASN A 243 12.91 9.96 -20.59
C ASN A 243 11.55 9.98 -19.85
N ASN A 244 10.92 11.16 -19.74
CA ASN A 244 9.61 11.33 -19.14
C ASN A 244 8.49 11.29 -20.19
N ARG A 245 7.36 10.64 -19.86
CA ARG A 245 6.22 10.47 -20.77
C ARG A 245 4.92 10.87 -20.10
N ARG A 246 4.08 11.65 -20.78
CA ARG A 246 2.83 12.19 -20.23
C ARG A 246 1.71 12.12 -21.27
N ALA A 247 0.49 11.82 -20.82
CA ALA A 247 -0.73 12.00 -21.60
C ALA A 247 -1.41 13.31 -21.19
N GLY A 248 -1.97 14.02 -22.17
CA GLY A 248 -2.80 15.20 -21.96
C GLY A 248 -4.18 15.00 -22.57
N ILE A 249 -5.23 15.49 -21.91
CA ILE A 249 -6.59 15.53 -22.45
C ILE A 249 -7.11 16.95 -22.25
N GLY A 250 -7.63 17.56 -23.32
CA GLY A 250 -8.08 18.95 -23.31
C GLY A 250 -9.51 19.12 -23.83
N GLY A 251 -10.22 20.09 -23.26
CA GLY A 251 -11.49 20.61 -23.75
C GLY A 251 -11.35 22.07 -24.14
N GLU A 252 -12.03 22.47 -25.22
CA GLU A 252 -12.01 23.83 -25.77
C GLU A 252 -13.44 24.36 -25.92
N LEU A 253 -13.62 25.63 -25.58
CA LEU A 253 -14.83 26.40 -25.86
C LEU A 253 -14.42 27.78 -26.37
N SER A 254 -14.81 28.16 -27.58
CA SER A 254 -14.47 29.48 -28.14
C SER A 254 -15.68 30.16 -28.75
N SER A 255 -15.64 31.49 -28.79
CA SER A 255 -16.56 32.37 -29.52
C SER A 255 -15.74 33.46 -30.19
N ASP A 256 -16.39 34.39 -30.89
CA ASP A 256 -15.70 35.58 -31.39
C ASP A 256 -15.06 36.34 -30.23
N TYR A 257 -13.77 36.64 -30.36
CA TYR A 257 -12.94 37.35 -29.39
C TYR A 257 -12.75 36.66 -28.03
N LEU A 258 -13.18 35.40 -27.87
CA LEU A 258 -13.10 34.67 -26.60
C LEU A 258 -12.67 33.21 -26.80
N ARG A 259 -11.75 32.74 -25.96
CA ARG A 259 -11.32 31.35 -25.90
C ARG A 259 -11.23 30.89 -24.47
N PHE A 260 -11.69 29.67 -24.23
CA PHE A 260 -11.56 28.95 -22.99
C PHE A 260 -11.00 27.56 -23.27
N SER A 261 -10.06 27.12 -22.44
CA SER A 261 -9.49 25.78 -22.47
C SER A 261 -9.36 25.22 -21.07
N ALA A 262 -9.51 23.91 -20.94
CA ALA A 262 -9.23 23.16 -19.73
C ALA A 262 -8.49 21.88 -20.10
N ASN A 263 -7.34 21.64 -19.46
CA ASN A 263 -6.46 20.53 -19.80
C ASN A 263 -6.10 19.73 -18.55
N GLY A 264 -6.18 18.40 -18.64
CA GLY A 264 -5.68 17.46 -17.63
C GLY A 264 -4.39 16.78 -18.11
N TYR A 265 -3.47 16.55 -17.17
CA TYR A 265 -2.16 15.98 -17.42
C TYR A 265 -1.93 14.74 -16.55
N LEU A 266 -1.65 13.61 -17.19
CA LEU A 266 -1.49 12.31 -16.55
C LEU A 266 -0.12 11.73 -16.88
N ARG A 267 0.64 11.38 -15.85
CA ARG A 267 1.93 10.70 -16.01
C ARG A 267 1.76 9.32 -16.66
N LEU A 268 2.70 8.97 -17.51
CA LEU A 268 2.83 7.62 -18.10
C LEU A 268 4.14 6.94 -17.69
N SER A 269 5.20 7.70 -17.40
CA SER A 269 6.44 7.17 -16.82
C SER A 269 6.39 7.13 -15.28
N ASN A 270 7.04 6.12 -14.70
CA ASN A 270 7.24 5.98 -13.27
C ASN A 270 8.52 6.68 -12.81
N TRP A 271 8.76 6.71 -11.49
CA TRP A 271 10.00 7.18 -10.90
C TRP A 271 11.22 6.52 -11.53
N HIS A 272 12.18 7.32 -11.94
CA HIS A 272 13.51 6.90 -12.36
C HIS A 272 14.53 7.96 -11.94
N GLN A 273 15.82 7.61 -11.95
CA GLN A 273 16.89 8.54 -11.64
C GLN A 273 16.70 9.87 -12.37
N SER A 274 16.72 10.96 -11.62
CA SER A 274 16.70 12.31 -12.16
C SER A 274 18.05 12.63 -12.80
N ARG A 275 18.02 13.31 -13.94
CA ARG A 275 19.25 13.87 -14.51
C ARG A 275 19.63 15.19 -13.83
N ASP A 276 18.65 15.90 -13.28
CA ASP A 276 18.82 17.27 -12.79
C ASP A 276 19.41 17.30 -11.37
N PHE A 277 19.16 16.24 -10.59
CA PHE A 277 19.63 16.12 -9.21
C PHE A 277 20.19 14.71 -8.93
N ASP A 278 21.43 14.66 -8.46
CA ASP A 278 22.00 13.44 -7.89
C ASP A 278 21.13 12.97 -6.72
N ASP A 279 20.96 11.65 -6.58
CA ASP A 279 20.23 11.02 -5.47
C ASP A 279 18.71 11.32 -5.40
N TYR A 280 18.14 11.85 -6.48
CA TYR A 280 16.69 12.00 -6.63
C TYR A 280 16.18 11.16 -7.79
N ASP A 281 14.96 10.68 -7.64
CA ASP A 281 14.14 10.25 -8.76
C ASP A 281 13.31 11.43 -9.29
N GLU A 282 12.98 11.42 -10.58
CA GLU A 282 12.00 12.31 -11.21
C GLU A 282 10.90 11.50 -11.93
N ARG A 283 9.74 12.13 -12.13
CA ARG A 283 8.69 11.70 -13.07
C ARG A 283 7.73 12.87 -13.37
N PRO A 284 6.83 12.76 -14.37
CA PRO A 284 5.79 13.77 -14.58
C PRO A 284 4.85 13.91 -13.38
N ALA A 285 4.59 15.15 -12.97
CA ALA A 285 3.54 15.46 -12.01
C ALA A 285 2.18 15.42 -12.71
N ASN A 286 1.19 14.80 -12.07
CA ASN A 286 -0.20 14.93 -12.51
C ASN A 286 -0.70 16.33 -12.19
N GLY A 287 -1.55 16.89 -13.05
CA GLY A 287 -2.10 18.22 -12.81
C GLY A 287 -3.15 18.60 -13.83
N PHE A 288 -3.60 19.84 -13.75
CA PHE A 288 -4.51 20.43 -14.72
C PHE A 288 -4.27 21.93 -14.84
N ASP A 289 -4.74 22.50 -15.93
CA ASP A 289 -4.87 23.94 -16.09
C ASP A 289 -6.21 24.33 -16.72
N MET A 290 -6.57 25.59 -16.50
CA MET A 290 -7.72 26.26 -17.11
C MET A 290 -7.27 27.62 -17.59
N THR A 291 -7.54 27.96 -18.85
CA THR A 291 -7.13 29.24 -19.44
C THR A 291 -8.32 29.92 -20.10
N ALA A 292 -8.49 31.21 -19.83
CA ALA A 292 -9.42 32.10 -20.50
C ALA A 292 -8.64 33.22 -21.19
N SER A 293 -8.81 33.36 -22.50
CA SER A 293 -8.15 34.35 -23.33
C SER A 293 -9.21 35.17 -24.07
N GLY A 294 -9.06 36.49 -24.11
CA GLY A 294 -10.01 37.38 -24.79
C GLY A 294 -9.35 38.59 -25.43
N TRP A 295 -9.98 39.15 -26.47
CA TRP A 295 -9.48 40.31 -27.21
C TRP A 295 -10.51 41.43 -27.23
N LEU A 296 -10.07 42.69 -27.25
CA LEU A 296 -10.99 43.82 -27.31
C LEU A 296 -11.63 43.91 -28.71
N PRO A 297 -12.96 43.86 -28.86
CA PRO A 297 -13.59 43.95 -30.18
C PRO A 297 -13.29 45.27 -30.89
N SER A 298 -13.21 46.38 -30.13
CA SER A 298 -12.83 47.70 -30.64
C SER A 298 -11.34 47.85 -30.95
N TYR A 299 -10.49 46.96 -30.43
CA TYR A 299 -9.05 46.99 -30.64
C TYR A 299 -8.44 45.56 -30.60
N PRO A 300 -8.68 44.75 -31.66
CA PRO A 300 -8.43 43.30 -31.68
C PRO A 300 -6.95 42.90 -31.57
N GLN A 301 -6.05 43.87 -31.74
CA GLN A 301 -4.62 43.72 -31.53
C GLN A 301 -4.31 43.47 -30.05
N LEU A 302 -5.11 43.97 -29.11
CA LEU A 302 -4.89 43.82 -27.67
C LEU A 302 -5.75 42.71 -27.09
N GLY A 303 -5.12 41.79 -26.36
CA GLY A 303 -5.78 40.70 -25.65
C GLY A 303 -5.31 40.53 -24.22
N GLY A 304 -6.18 39.95 -23.40
CA GLY A 304 -5.92 39.53 -22.03
C GLY A 304 -5.98 38.01 -21.89
N LYS A 305 -5.27 37.48 -20.90
CA LYS A 305 -5.23 36.06 -20.54
C LYS A 305 -5.32 35.88 -19.04
N LEU A 306 -6.12 34.93 -18.60
CA LEU A 306 -6.16 34.44 -17.22
C LEU A 306 -5.97 32.93 -17.24
N LYS A 307 -4.96 32.43 -16.52
CA LYS A 307 -4.71 31.00 -16.38
C LYS A 307 -4.64 30.62 -14.91
N TYR A 308 -5.23 29.46 -14.58
CA TYR A 308 -5.06 28.78 -13.30
C TYR A 308 -4.46 27.40 -13.57
N GLU A 309 -3.47 27.00 -12.78
CA GLU A 309 -2.88 25.66 -12.87
C GLU A 309 -2.57 25.08 -11.49
N GLN A 310 -2.72 23.77 -11.37
CA GLN A 310 -2.42 23.02 -10.15
C GLN A 310 -1.84 21.66 -10.50
N TYR A 311 -0.79 21.27 -9.77
CA TYR A 311 -0.13 19.97 -9.91
C TYR A 311 -0.02 19.29 -8.55
N PHE A 312 0.04 17.97 -8.55
CA PHE A 312 -0.04 17.13 -7.35
C PHE A 312 1.24 16.31 -7.17
N GLY A 313 1.78 16.32 -5.94
CA GLY A 313 3.02 15.66 -5.56
C GLY A 313 3.65 16.30 -4.33
N ASP A 314 4.69 15.68 -3.78
CA ASP A 314 5.39 16.16 -2.57
C ASP A 314 6.47 17.20 -2.90
N GLU A 315 7.26 17.00 -3.96
CA GLU A 315 8.25 17.97 -4.46
C GLU A 315 8.05 18.26 -5.95
N VAL A 316 7.03 19.05 -6.28
CA VAL A 316 6.70 19.41 -7.67
C VAL A 316 7.41 20.71 -8.07
N ALA A 317 8.05 20.70 -9.24
CA ALA A 317 8.74 21.85 -9.85
C ALA A 317 7.83 22.59 -10.84
N LEU A 318 6.87 23.36 -10.33
CA LEU A 318 5.94 24.14 -11.18
C LEU A 318 6.58 25.41 -11.76
N LYS A 319 7.46 26.05 -10.99
CA LYS A 319 8.08 27.30 -11.38
C LYS A 319 9.39 27.04 -12.11
N ASP A 320 10.35 26.47 -11.39
CA ASP A 320 11.66 26.04 -11.84
C ASP A 320 12.07 24.81 -11.02
N LYS A 321 13.15 24.12 -11.44
CA LYS A 321 13.59 22.87 -10.80
C LYS A 321 14.10 23.06 -9.37
N ASP A 322 14.55 24.25 -9.00
CA ASP A 322 15.14 24.55 -7.69
C ASP A 322 14.07 24.99 -6.67
N THR A 323 12.92 25.48 -7.14
CA THR A 323 11.76 25.83 -6.31
C THR A 323 10.68 24.74 -6.34
N ARG A 324 10.92 23.66 -5.57
CA ARG A 324 9.98 22.54 -5.42
C ARG A 324 9.01 22.77 -4.26
N SER A 325 7.76 22.35 -4.43
CA SER A 325 6.72 22.51 -3.41
C SER A 325 5.73 21.36 -3.40
N GLN A 326 5.08 21.15 -2.25
CA GLN A 326 4.00 20.19 -2.14
C GLN A 326 2.74 20.75 -2.82
N THR A 327 2.24 20.02 -3.82
CA THR A 327 1.00 20.29 -4.56
C THR A 327 0.83 21.78 -4.92
N PRO A 328 1.74 22.35 -5.75
CA PRO A 328 1.76 23.77 -6.04
C PRO A 328 0.62 24.19 -6.96
N LYS A 329 0.26 25.46 -6.85
CA LYS A 329 -0.74 26.12 -7.69
C LYS A 329 -0.23 27.48 -8.14
N ALA A 330 -0.67 27.92 -9.32
CA ALA A 330 -0.34 29.23 -9.85
C ALA A 330 -1.54 29.88 -10.56
N ILE A 331 -1.59 31.20 -10.50
CA ILE A 331 -2.48 32.06 -11.27
C ILE A 331 -1.60 32.94 -12.15
N THR A 332 -1.91 33.01 -13.44
CA THR A 332 -1.22 33.87 -14.40
C THR A 332 -2.19 34.87 -14.99
N VAL A 333 -1.81 36.14 -14.95
CA VAL A 333 -2.50 37.24 -15.64
C VAL A 333 -1.59 37.74 -16.74
N GLY A 334 -2.06 37.69 -17.98
CA GLY A 334 -1.27 38.03 -19.16
C GLY A 334 -1.91 39.09 -20.04
N VAL A 335 -1.07 39.86 -20.72
CA VAL A 335 -1.46 40.79 -21.77
C VAL A 335 -0.70 40.42 -23.04
N ASN A 336 -1.38 40.44 -24.19
CA ASN A 336 -0.76 40.20 -25.48
C ASN A 336 -1.15 41.28 -26.51
N TYR A 337 -0.20 41.62 -27.38
CA TYR A 337 -0.33 42.58 -28.46
C TYR A 337 0.06 41.94 -29.79
N THR A 338 -0.85 41.94 -30.76
CA THR A 338 -0.67 41.38 -32.11
C THR A 338 -0.82 42.49 -33.13
N PRO A 339 0.28 43.17 -33.53
CA PRO A 339 0.19 44.28 -34.49
C PRO A 339 -0.36 43.85 -35.85
N PHE A 340 -0.04 42.62 -36.28
CA PHE A 340 -0.53 41.94 -37.48
C PHE A 340 -0.47 40.42 -37.25
N PRO A 341 -1.25 39.59 -37.97
CA PRO A 341 -1.42 38.16 -37.66
C PRO A 341 -0.14 37.34 -37.48
N LEU A 342 0.92 37.68 -38.23
CA LEU A 342 2.20 36.97 -38.19
C LEU A 342 2.93 37.10 -36.84
N VAL A 343 2.72 38.17 -36.06
CA VAL A 343 3.51 38.44 -34.85
C VAL A 343 2.61 38.72 -33.65
N THR A 344 2.87 38.03 -32.54
CA THR A 344 2.26 38.32 -31.23
C THR A 344 3.35 38.50 -30.17
N LEU A 345 3.27 39.61 -29.44
CA LEU A 345 4.08 39.88 -28.25
C LEU A 345 3.23 39.69 -27.01
N GLY A 346 3.80 39.19 -25.91
CA GLY A 346 3.06 39.03 -24.67
C GLY A 346 3.93 39.17 -23.42
N ALA A 347 3.25 39.51 -22.33
CA ALA A 347 3.81 39.58 -20.99
C ALA A 347 2.83 38.89 -20.03
N ASP A 348 3.32 37.88 -19.32
CA ASP A 348 2.57 37.08 -18.37
C ASP A 348 3.13 37.31 -16.97
N TRP A 349 2.29 37.76 -16.04
CA TRP A 349 2.63 37.83 -14.62
C TRP A 349 2.05 36.59 -13.93
N ARG A 350 2.94 35.71 -13.46
CA ARG A 350 2.60 34.45 -12.78
C ARG A 350 2.84 34.60 -11.28
N LYS A 351 1.80 34.30 -10.50
CA LYS A 351 1.84 34.24 -9.03
C LYS A 351 1.51 32.84 -8.54
N GLY A 352 2.35 32.28 -7.68
CA GLY A 352 2.20 30.93 -7.16
C GLY A 352 3.00 30.73 -5.86
N ASN A 353 3.34 29.49 -5.53
CA ASN A 353 4.25 29.22 -4.42
C ASN A 353 5.64 29.81 -4.74
N GLY A 354 6.18 30.65 -3.86
CA GLY A 354 7.47 31.33 -4.05
C GLY A 354 7.34 32.79 -4.49
N SER A 355 8.31 33.27 -5.26
CA SER A 355 8.32 34.64 -5.80
C SER A 355 7.50 34.77 -7.09
N ASP A 356 6.86 35.93 -7.26
CA ASP A 356 6.18 36.29 -8.50
C ASP A 356 7.15 36.33 -9.69
N GLU A 357 6.66 36.06 -10.89
CA GLU A 357 7.47 35.98 -12.10
C GLU A 357 6.83 36.72 -13.25
N LEU A 358 7.62 37.53 -13.97
CA LEU A 358 7.23 38.17 -15.22
C LEU A 358 7.88 37.41 -16.38
N GLN A 359 7.05 36.81 -17.24
CA GLN A 359 7.49 36.08 -18.42
C GLN A 359 7.16 36.89 -19.67
N LEU A 360 8.18 37.18 -20.48
CA LEU A 360 8.01 37.82 -21.78
C LEU A 360 7.97 36.75 -22.87
N GLN A 361 7.16 36.96 -23.90
CA GLN A 361 7.02 36.02 -25.01
C GLN A 361 6.86 36.74 -26.35
N ALA A 362 7.48 36.19 -27.38
CA ALA A 362 7.28 36.56 -28.78
C ALA A 362 6.90 35.32 -29.58
N LYS A 363 5.90 35.44 -30.45
CA LYS A 363 5.39 34.36 -31.29
C LYS A 363 5.33 34.81 -32.74
N LEU A 364 5.87 33.99 -33.63
CA LEU A 364 5.70 34.10 -35.08
C LEU A 364 4.70 33.04 -35.53
N THR A 365 3.53 33.44 -36.02
CA THR A 365 2.47 32.49 -36.45
C THR A 365 2.21 32.62 -37.94
N TYR A 366 2.54 31.59 -38.70
CA TYR A 366 2.34 31.52 -40.14
C TYR A 366 1.09 30.69 -40.46
N SER A 367 0.12 31.30 -41.14
CA SER A 367 -1.09 30.62 -41.59
C SER A 367 -0.90 30.14 -43.02
N LEU A 368 -0.92 28.81 -43.21
CA LEU A 368 -0.71 28.20 -44.52
C LEU A 368 -1.92 28.48 -45.44
N GLY A 369 -1.65 28.74 -46.72
CA GLY A 369 -2.67 29.13 -47.70
C GLY A 369 -3.22 30.58 -47.57
N VAL A 370 -2.79 31.35 -46.57
CA VAL A 370 -3.21 32.76 -46.42
C VAL A 370 -2.22 33.68 -47.14
N PRO A 371 -2.68 34.60 -48.02
CA PRO A 371 -1.78 35.53 -48.71
C PRO A 371 -0.89 36.32 -47.75
N TRP A 372 0.40 36.45 -48.07
CA TRP A 372 1.36 37.18 -47.23
C TRP A 372 0.87 38.57 -46.82
N LYS A 373 0.26 39.31 -47.75
CA LYS A 373 -0.31 40.65 -47.51
C LYS A 373 -1.30 40.68 -46.34
N ASP A 374 -2.05 39.59 -46.12
CA ASP A 374 -3.05 39.50 -45.07
C ASP A 374 -2.40 39.08 -43.74
N GLN A 375 -1.29 38.33 -43.78
CA GLN A 375 -0.53 37.94 -42.59
C GLN A 375 0.26 39.09 -41.97
N VAL A 376 0.63 40.10 -42.78
CA VAL A 376 1.35 41.31 -42.31
C VAL A 376 0.48 42.56 -42.25
N SER A 377 -0.83 42.42 -42.48
CA SER A 377 -1.79 43.53 -42.40
C SER A 377 -2.39 43.66 -41.01
N SER A 378 -2.32 44.86 -40.42
CA SER A 378 -2.95 45.13 -39.13
C SER A 378 -4.48 45.02 -39.18
N ALA A 379 -5.09 45.31 -40.33
CA ALA A 379 -6.54 45.19 -40.51
C ALA A 379 -7.04 43.73 -40.47
N ALA A 380 -6.16 42.77 -40.77
CA ALA A 380 -6.51 41.34 -40.75
C ALA A 380 -6.58 40.75 -39.33
N VAL A 381 -6.11 41.48 -38.31
CA VAL A 381 -6.12 41.00 -36.92
C VAL A 381 -7.54 40.81 -36.40
N ALA A 382 -8.50 41.63 -36.83
CA ALA A 382 -9.91 41.46 -36.44
C ALA A 382 -10.45 40.08 -36.83
N ASN A 383 -10.18 39.65 -38.07
CA ASN A 383 -10.62 38.34 -38.57
C ASN A 383 -9.92 37.18 -37.84
N LEU A 384 -8.68 37.36 -37.35
CA LEU A 384 -8.00 36.34 -36.55
C LEU A 384 -8.72 36.04 -35.22
N ARG A 385 -9.55 36.97 -34.71
CA ARG A 385 -10.27 36.82 -33.44
C ARG A 385 -11.66 36.24 -33.60
N THR A 386 -12.15 36.07 -34.83
CA THR A 386 -13.44 35.43 -35.08
C THR A 386 -13.31 33.91 -35.06
N LEU A 387 -14.43 33.20 -34.91
CA LEU A 387 -14.48 31.73 -34.98
C LEU A 387 -13.92 31.19 -36.30
N SER A 388 -14.22 31.87 -37.42
CA SER A 388 -13.76 31.45 -38.74
C SER A 388 -12.25 31.60 -38.90
N GLY A 389 -11.67 32.73 -38.48
CA GLY A 389 -10.22 32.96 -38.59
C GLY A 389 -9.40 32.20 -37.55
N ASN A 390 -9.98 31.91 -36.39
CA ASN A 390 -9.32 31.18 -35.30
C ASN A 390 -9.46 29.64 -35.40
N ARG A 391 -10.12 29.14 -36.46
CA ARG A 391 -10.39 27.72 -36.68
C ARG A 391 -9.14 26.83 -36.57
N MET A 392 -8.01 27.31 -37.09
CA MET A 392 -6.73 26.58 -37.14
C MET A 392 -5.76 26.93 -36.02
N ALA A 393 -6.19 27.69 -35.01
CA ALA A 393 -5.29 28.02 -33.91
C ALA A 393 -4.83 26.77 -33.16
N LEU A 394 -3.58 26.80 -32.72
CA LEU A 394 -3.01 25.76 -31.87
C LEU A 394 -3.82 25.59 -30.59
N VAL A 395 -3.85 24.36 -30.09
CA VAL A 395 -4.45 24.00 -28.80
C VAL A 395 -3.79 24.82 -27.68
N GLU A 396 -4.61 25.45 -26.84
CA GLU A 396 -4.14 26.20 -25.67
C GLU A 396 -3.95 25.26 -24.49
N ARG A 397 -2.69 24.90 -24.21
CA ARG A 397 -2.28 23.98 -23.14
C ARG A 397 -0.84 24.24 -22.70
N ASN A 398 -0.42 23.68 -21.56
CA ASN A 398 0.97 23.58 -21.16
C ASN A 398 1.65 22.37 -21.82
N ASN A 399 2.37 22.62 -22.91
CA ASN A 399 3.12 21.58 -23.62
C ASN A 399 4.42 21.16 -22.92
N ASN A 400 4.87 21.89 -21.88
CA ASN A 400 5.99 21.47 -21.06
C ASN A 400 5.53 20.44 -20.02
N ILE A 401 6.38 19.44 -19.74
CA ILE A 401 6.11 18.43 -18.71
C ILE A 401 6.59 18.99 -17.37
N VAL A 402 5.64 19.31 -16.49
CA VAL A 402 5.95 19.63 -15.08
C VAL A 402 6.37 18.34 -14.39
N LEU A 403 7.53 18.37 -13.71
CA LEU A 403 8.11 17.22 -13.04
C LEU A 403 7.87 17.28 -11.53
N GLU A 404 7.75 16.11 -10.92
CA GLU A 404 7.89 15.91 -9.48
C GLU A 404 9.14 15.10 -9.18
N TYR A 405 9.71 15.34 -8.00
CA TYR A 405 10.95 14.76 -7.54
C TYR A 405 10.74 14.00 -6.22
N ARG A 406 11.64 13.06 -5.95
CA ARG A 406 11.68 12.36 -4.66
C ARG A 406 13.10 11.98 -4.31
N LYS A 407 13.56 12.35 -3.12
CA LYS A 407 14.86 11.91 -2.61
C LYS A 407 14.89 10.38 -2.49
N GLN A 408 15.93 9.75 -3.02
CA GLN A 408 16.13 8.31 -2.92
C GLN A 408 16.46 7.90 -1.48
N GLU A 409 16.17 6.65 -1.13
CA GLU A 409 16.64 6.07 0.12
C GLU A 409 18.11 5.67 -0.03
N LEU A 410 18.99 6.55 0.44
CA LEU A 410 20.45 6.39 0.29
C LEU A 410 21.08 5.54 1.40
N ILE A 411 20.42 5.48 2.55
CA ILE A 411 20.87 4.74 3.72
C ILE A 411 19.68 4.15 4.48
N SER A 412 19.75 2.87 4.80
CA SER A 412 18.72 2.13 5.53
C SER A 412 19.35 1.38 6.70
N LEU A 413 18.77 1.54 7.89
CA LEU A 413 19.11 0.78 9.08
C LEU A 413 17.92 -0.12 9.43
N ILE A 414 18.19 -1.37 9.78
CA ILE A 414 17.18 -2.31 10.28
C ILE A 414 17.70 -2.93 11.57
N LEU A 415 16.87 -2.91 12.60
CA LEU A 415 17.12 -3.51 13.91
C LEU A 415 16.00 -4.48 14.28
N PRO A 416 16.26 -5.45 15.18
CA PRO A 416 15.21 -6.22 15.82
C PRO A 416 14.18 -5.31 16.49
N GLN A 417 12.89 -5.62 16.34
CA GLN A 417 11.81 -4.83 16.96
C GLN A 417 11.79 -4.98 18.49
N VAL A 418 12.19 -6.15 19.00
CA VAL A 418 12.23 -6.45 20.43
C VAL A 418 13.58 -7.06 20.80
N ILE A 419 14.17 -6.57 21.88
CA ILE A 419 15.30 -7.18 22.56
C ILE A 419 14.83 -7.56 23.95
N ARG A 420 14.94 -8.84 24.29
CA ARG A 420 14.51 -9.36 25.58
C ARG A 420 15.66 -10.08 26.25
N GLY A 421 15.87 -9.83 27.54
CA GLY A 421 16.89 -10.52 28.30
C GLY A 421 16.83 -10.23 29.79
N ARG A 422 17.62 -10.97 30.55
CA ARG A 422 17.72 -10.84 32.02
C ARG A 422 18.29 -9.48 32.44
N GLY A 423 17.82 -8.97 33.57
CA GLY A 423 18.39 -7.78 34.19
C GLY A 423 19.92 -7.82 34.32
N ALA A 424 20.57 -6.69 34.07
CA ALA A 424 22.03 -6.54 34.06
C ALA A 424 22.81 -7.39 33.03
N SER A 425 22.15 -8.19 32.18
CA SER A 425 22.80 -8.99 31.14
C SER A 425 23.28 -8.15 29.95
N GLN A 426 24.20 -8.71 29.17
CA GLN A 426 24.67 -8.15 27.90
C GLN A 426 23.93 -8.82 26.74
N GLN A 427 23.36 -8.02 25.85
CA GLN A 427 22.70 -8.48 24.63
C GLN A 427 23.52 -8.04 23.42
N LEU A 428 23.82 -8.97 22.51
CA LEU A 428 24.43 -8.64 21.22
C LEU A 428 23.32 -8.42 20.19
N VAL A 429 23.33 -7.25 19.55
CA VAL A 429 22.33 -6.83 18.58
C VAL A 429 23.02 -6.62 17.25
N ASN A 430 22.59 -7.35 16.24
CA ASN A 430 23.06 -7.17 14.87
C ASN A 430 22.04 -6.36 14.07
N ALA A 431 22.53 -5.36 13.34
CA ALA A 431 21.77 -4.50 12.46
C ALA A 431 22.08 -4.82 11.00
N ILE A 432 21.10 -4.64 10.13
CA ILE A 432 21.32 -4.62 8.68
C ILE A 432 21.43 -3.17 8.27
N LEU A 433 22.56 -2.81 7.66
CA LEU A 433 22.87 -1.45 7.26
C LEU A 433 23.30 -1.43 5.80
N ASN A 434 22.52 -0.75 4.97
CA ASN A 434 22.86 -0.47 3.58
C ASN A 434 23.08 1.03 3.44
N ALA A 435 24.18 1.43 2.80
CA ALA A 435 24.50 2.84 2.57
C ALA A 435 25.18 2.99 1.21
N LYS A 436 24.60 3.79 0.31
CA LYS A 436 25.15 4.05 -1.03
C LYS A 436 26.56 4.67 -0.96
N TYR A 437 26.79 5.56 0.00
CA TYR A 437 28.05 6.29 0.16
C TYR A 437 28.95 5.77 1.31
N GLY A 438 28.70 4.55 1.77
CA GLY A 438 29.39 3.98 2.93
C GLY A 438 28.89 4.56 4.25
N ALA A 439 28.61 3.69 5.21
CA ALA A 439 28.16 4.12 6.52
C ALA A 439 29.32 4.69 7.34
N GLU A 440 29.06 5.80 8.04
CA GLU A 440 30.03 6.50 8.89
C GLU A 440 29.77 6.20 10.38
N ARG A 441 28.52 6.35 10.83
CA ARG A 441 28.14 6.17 12.24
C ARG A 441 26.67 5.76 12.42
N VAL A 442 26.35 5.25 13.61
CA VAL A 442 24.96 5.04 14.06
C VAL A 442 24.78 5.78 15.37
N GLU A 443 23.74 6.59 15.44
CA GLU A 443 23.39 7.39 16.60
C GLU A 443 22.18 6.78 17.29
N TRP A 444 22.33 6.48 18.59
CA TRP A 444 21.26 5.96 19.43
C TRP A 444 20.55 7.09 20.19
N GLY A 445 19.23 7.12 20.10
CA GLY A 445 18.35 8.07 20.77
C GLY A 445 17.45 7.41 21.81
N MET A 446 16.67 8.25 22.50
CA MET A 446 15.74 7.83 23.58
C MET A 446 16.42 7.06 24.74
N LEU A 447 17.72 7.32 24.97
CA LEU A 447 18.51 6.61 25.97
C LEU A 447 18.26 7.06 27.42
N SER A 448 17.61 8.20 27.68
CA SER A 448 17.53 8.80 29.03
C SER A 448 16.91 7.87 30.07
N ALA A 449 15.70 7.35 29.80
CA ALA A 449 15.01 6.43 30.71
C ALA A 449 15.76 5.11 30.89
N PHE A 450 16.38 4.60 29.83
CA PHE A 450 17.16 3.36 29.85
C PHE A 450 18.46 3.51 30.65
N SER A 451 19.23 4.57 30.38
CA SER A 451 20.52 4.85 31.01
C SER A 451 20.39 5.25 32.48
N SER A 452 19.34 5.98 32.86
CA SER A 452 19.07 6.33 34.27
C SER A 452 18.83 5.10 35.17
N LYS A 453 18.47 3.95 34.57
CA LYS A 453 18.30 2.67 35.25
C LYS A 453 19.53 1.75 35.14
N GLY A 454 20.65 2.27 34.61
CA GLY A 454 21.92 1.56 34.46
C GLY A 454 22.10 0.82 33.14
N GLY A 455 21.18 0.99 32.19
CA GLY A 455 21.32 0.47 30.83
C GLY A 455 22.46 1.17 30.08
N LYS A 456 23.13 0.47 29.16
CA LYS A 456 24.20 1.04 28.33
C LYS A 456 24.13 0.47 26.91
N VAL A 457 24.39 1.30 25.91
CA VAL A 457 24.53 0.89 24.51
C VAL A 457 25.94 1.23 24.05
N GLN A 458 26.67 0.25 23.53
CA GLN A 458 28.04 0.38 23.07
C GLN A 458 28.23 -0.39 21.77
N SER A 459 29.07 0.08 20.86
CA SER A 459 29.43 -0.67 19.66
C SER A 459 30.26 -1.89 20.04
N ALA A 460 30.07 -3.02 19.35
CA ALA A 460 30.95 -4.17 19.46
C ALA A 460 32.27 -3.84 18.73
N GLY A 461 33.25 -3.32 19.46
CA GLY A 461 34.48 -2.79 18.88
C GLY A 461 34.21 -1.55 18.03
N LYS A 462 34.69 -1.54 16.79
CA LYS A 462 34.46 -0.46 15.80
C LYS A 462 33.32 -0.77 14.81
N SER A 463 32.48 -1.76 15.11
CA SER A 463 31.38 -2.14 14.22
C SER A 463 30.24 -1.12 14.23
N LEU A 464 29.65 -0.87 13.05
CA LEU A 464 28.41 -0.10 12.90
C LEU A 464 27.16 -1.00 12.90
N THR A 465 27.34 -2.30 12.68
CA THR A 465 26.25 -3.28 12.55
C THR A 465 26.15 -4.21 13.75
N ALA A 466 27.07 -4.16 14.71
CA ALA A 466 27.03 -5.00 15.91
C ALA A 466 27.14 -4.13 17.17
N TRP A 467 26.16 -4.27 18.05
CA TRP A 467 26.00 -3.46 19.25
C TRP A 467 25.86 -4.33 20.49
N GLN A 468 26.57 -3.98 21.55
CA GLN A 468 26.43 -4.55 22.89
C GLN A 468 25.52 -3.66 23.73
N ILE A 469 24.38 -4.21 24.13
CA ILE A 469 23.40 -3.53 24.97
C ILE A 469 23.40 -4.19 26.34
N ARG A 470 23.88 -3.45 27.35
CA ARG A 470 23.72 -3.82 28.76
C ARG A 470 22.32 -3.46 29.21
N LEU A 471 21.53 -4.46 29.57
CA LEU A 471 20.20 -4.23 30.15
C LEU A 471 20.33 -3.64 31.55
N PRO A 472 19.42 -2.73 31.97
CA PRO A 472 19.36 -2.27 33.35
C PRO A 472 19.01 -3.43 34.29
N ALA A 473 19.19 -3.23 35.59
CA ALA A 473 18.69 -4.20 36.56
C ALA A 473 17.16 -4.22 36.52
N TRP A 474 16.57 -5.41 36.64
CA TRP A 474 15.12 -5.55 36.76
C TRP A 474 14.64 -4.91 38.08
N GLN A 475 13.51 -4.21 38.04
CA GLN A 475 12.93 -3.51 39.19
C GLN A 475 11.51 -4.01 39.45
N ALA A 476 11.26 -4.53 40.66
CA ALA A 476 9.93 -4.98 41.06
C ALA A 476 8.89 -3.86 41.01
N GLY A 477 7.69 -4.16 40.52
CA GLY A 477 6.59 -3.19 40.40
C GLY A 477 6.78 -2.11 39.32
N SER A 478 7.82 -2.20 38.49
CA SER A 478 8.05 -1.34 37.32
C SER A 478 7.67 -2.07 36.02
N THR A 479 7.49 -1.33 34.93
CA THR A 479 7.18 -1.92 33.61
C THR A 479 8.37 -2.65 32.97
N ASN A 480 9.60 -2.36 33.42
CA ASN A 480 10.86 -2.97 32.92
C ASN A 480 11.00 -2.99 31.39
N THR A 481 10.35 -2.01 30.73
CA THR A 481 10.26 -1.90 29.28
C THR A 481 10.74 -0.52 28.85
N TYR A 482 11.60 -0.46 27.84
CA TYR A 482 12.23 0.77 27.36
C TYR A 482 12.17 0.84 25.83
N THR A 483 11.92 2.01 25.27
CA THR A 483 11.99 2.22 23.80
C THR A 483 13.25 3.01 23.49
N LEU A 484 14.11 2.45 22.63
CA LEU A 484 15.26 3.15 22.07
C LEU A 484 15.02 3.47 20.60
N SER A 485 15.72 4.49 20.09
CA SER A 485 15.79 4.75 18.65
C SER A 485 17.22 4.66 18.14
N ALA A 486 17.39 4.38 16.85
CA ALA A 486 18.68 4.43 16.18
C ALA A 486 18.54 4.98 14.75
N SER A 487 19.49 5.82 14.35
CA SER A 487 19.61 6.32 12.97
C SER A 487 21.05 6.14 12.49
N ALA A 488 21.21 5.63 11.27
CA ALA A 488 22.52 5.52 10.64
C ALA A 488 22.82 6.75 9.77
N TRP A 489 24.09 7.11 9.67
CA TRP A 489 24.58 8.23 8.86
C TRP A 489 25.66 7.75 7.89
N ASP A 490 25.64 8.25 6.67
CA ASP A 490 26.68 8.01 5.67
C ASP A 490 27.75 9.12 5.65
N GLY A 491 28.84 8.89 4.93
CA GLY A 491 29.95 9.85 4.81
C GLY A 491 29.63 11.14 4.06
N LYS A 492 28.42 11.28 3.48
CA LYS A 492 27.90 12.51 2.88
C LYS A 492 26.91 13.24 3.80
N GLY A 493 26.67 12.73 5.00
CA GLY A 493 25.74 13.30 5.96
C GLY A 493 24.27 12.96 5.71
N ASN A 494 23.95 11.95 4.87
CA ASN A 494 22.58 11.45 4.78
C ASN A 494 22.26 10.57 5.99
N ALA A 495 21.05 10.72 6.53
CA ALA A 495 20.54 9.93 7.64
C ALA A 495 19.48 8.91 7.18
N SER A 496 19.48 7.73 7.81
CA SER A 496 18.38 6.78 7.68
C SER A 496 17.15 7.31 8.41
N LYS A 497 15.98 6.74 8.09
CA LYS A 497 14.82 6.88 8.97
C LYS A 497 15.17 6.32 10.35
N PRO A 498 14.66 6.93 11.44
CA PRO A 498 14.86 6.40 12.78
C PRO A 498 14.14 5.06 12.93
N VAL A 499 14.86 4.05 13.41
CA VAL A 499 14.31 2.75 13.78
C VAL A 499 14.09 2.72 15.28
N TYR A 500 12.98 2.12 15.72
CA TYR A 500 12.66 1.98 17.13
C TYR A 500 12.78 0.52 17.56
N VAL A 501 13.33 0.29 18.75
CA VAL A 501 13.42 -1.03 19.38
C VAL A 501 12.88 -0.99 20.80
N THR A 502 12.08 -1.99 21.14
CA THR A 502 11.59 -2.20 22.50
C THR A 502 12.49 -3.16 23.24
N ILE A 503 13.00 -2.72 24.38
CA ILE A 503 13.80 -3.52 25.29
C ILE A 503 12.90 -4.00 26.43
N ILE A 504 12.87 -5.31 26.65
CA ILE A 504 12.14 -5.96 27.76
C ILE A 504 13.17 -6.61 28.69
N VAL A 505 13.15 -6.22 29.95
CA VAL A 505 14.05 -6.75 30.97
C VAL A 505 13.31 -7.76 31.83
N ASP A 506 13.82 -8.99 31.86
CA ASP A 506 13.26 -10.07 32.67
C ASP A 506 13.96 -10.16 34.03
N ALA A 507 13.21 -10.57 35.06
CA ALA A 507 13.73 -10.82 36.41
C ALA A 507 14.80 -11.93 36.46
N GLY A 508 14.87 -12.80 35.44
CA GLY A 508 15.92 -13.83 35.35
C GLY A 508 15.73 -15.02 36.29
N LEU A 509 14.49 -15.31 36.67
CA LEU A 509 14.11 -16.39 37.58
C LEU A 509 14.48 -17.77 37.02
N SER A 510 14.98 -18.66 37.87
CA SER A 510 15.33 -20.03 37.53
C SER A 510 14.31 -21.02 38.07
N ASN A 511 13.72 -21.83 37.19
CA ASN A 511 12.88 -22.97 37.58
C ASN A 511 13.67 -24.13 38.18
N ARG A 512 15.00 -24.16 37.98
CA ARG A 512 15.86 -25.20 38.56
C ARG A 512 16.13 -24.95 40.05
N TYR A 513 16.36 -23.68 40.40
CA TYR A 513 16.79 -23.31 41.75
C TYR A 513 15.68 -22.68 42.59
N SER A 514 14.59 -22.24 41.97
CA SER A 514 13.39 -21.78 42.67
C SER A 514 12.49 -22.97 43.00
N ARG A 515 11.92 -22.97 44.20
CA ARG A 515 11.02 -24.03 44.65
C ARG A 515 9.99 -23.50 45.63
N LEU A 516 8.83 -24.13 45.60
CA LEU A 516 7.75 -23.93 46.56
C LEU A 516 7.66 -25.19 47.44
N THR A 517 7.60 -25.02 48.75
CA THR A 517 7.48 -26.13 49.70
C THR A 517 6.41 -25.83 50.75
N VAL A 518 5.74 -26.88 51.21
CA VAL A 518 4.84 -26.87 52.37
C VAL A 518 5.49 -27.71 53.46
N GLY A 519 5.51 -27.22 54.70
CA GLY A 519 6.35 -27.78 55.77
C GLY A 519 6.18 -29.29 56.03
N SER A 520 4.98 -29.84 55.87
CA SER A 520 4.62 -31.23 56.19
C SER A 520 4.29 -32.09 54.97
N ASP A 521 4.59 -31.62 53.74
CA ASP A 521 4.32 -32.24 52.42
C ASP A 521 2.83 -32.56 52.11
N SER A 522 1.96 -32.55 53.12
CA SER A 522 0.52 -32.76 53.06
C SER A 522 -0.18 -31.83 54.07
N LEU A 523 -1.49 -31.66 54.00
CA LEU A 523 -2.26 -30.83 54.93
C LEU A 523 -3.48 -31.59 55.43
N ASN A 524 -3.79 -31.55 56.72
CA ASN A 524 -5.08 -32.04 57.19
C ASN A 524 -6.18 -31.02 56.89
N ILE A 525 -7.43 -31.47 56.76
CA ILE A 525 -8.58 -30.57 56.64
C ILE A 525 -8.59 -29.53 57.78
N ALA A 526 -8.90 -28.28 57.44
CA ALA A 526 -8.88 -27.13 58.34
C ALA A 526 -7.52 -26.81 59.02
N GLN A 527 -6.43 -27.50 58.67
CA GLN A 527 -5.09 -27.19 59.17
C GLN A 527 -4.55 -25.91 58.53
N SER A 528 -3.74 -25.18 59.28
CA SER A 528 -2.94 -24.07 58.75
C SER A 528 -1.46 -24.42 58.80
N GLU A 529 -0.72 -24.02 57.77
CA GLU A 529 0.71 -24.24 57.67
C GLU A 529 1.43 -23.08 56.96
N ILE A 530 2.74 -23.02 57.12
CA ILE A 530 3.60 -22.06 56.43
C ILE A 530 4.04 -22.66 55.09
N LEU A 531 3.69 -21.95 54.02
CA LEU A 531 4.20 -22.17 52.69
C LEU A 531 5.45 -21.31 52.50
N THR A 532 6.52 -21.91 51.97
CA THR A 532 7.80 -21.25 51.72
C THR A 532 8.15 -21.32 50.24
N LEU A 533 8.23 -20.16 49.59
CA LEU A 533 8.68 -20.00 48.22
C LEU A 533 10.11 -19.44 48.22
N THR A 534 11.05 -20.21 47.68
CA THR A 534 12.41 -19.74 47.43
C THR A 534 12.53 -19.33 45.96
N MET A 535 12.91 -18.08 45.71
CA MET A 535 13.12 -17.52 44.36
C MET A 535 14.61 -17.30 44.13
N ARG A 536 15.15 -17.93 43.09
CA ARG A 536 16.57 -17.83 42.72
C ARG A 536 16.74 -17.61 41.23
N ASP A 537 17.85 -16.99 40.85
CA ASP A 537 18.26 -16.87 39.45
C ASP A 537 19.02 -18.12 38.97
N GLU A 538 19.43 -18.13 37.70
CA GLU A 538 20.19 -19.23 37.07
C GLU A 538 21.62 -19.39 37.63
N GLN A 539 22.10 -18.45 38.46
CA GLN A 539 23.37 -18.53 39.18
C GLN A 539 23.15 -18.99 40.64
N ASN A 540 21.93 -19.40 40.98
CA ASN A 540 21.52 -19.82 42.32
C ASN A 540 21.60 -18.68 43.36
N ALA A 541 21.64 -17.41 42.94
CA ALA A 541 21.58 -16.26 43.84
C ALA A 541 20.12 -15.93 44.20
N PRO A 542 19.84 -15.43 45.43
CA PRO A 542 18.48 -15.09 45.85
C PRO A 542 17.93 -13.86 45.10
N VAL A 543 16.68 -13.94 44.62
CA VAL A 543 16.00 -12.81 43.97
C VAL A 543 15.02 -12.17 44.96
N THR A 544 15.36 -10.97 45.42
CA THR A 544 14.67 -10.25 46.51
C THR A 544 13.65 -9.22 46.00
N GLY A 545 12.77 -8.74 46.88
CA GLY A 545 11.83 -7.64 46.61
C GLY A 545 10.60 -8.01 45.78
N LEU A 546 10.31 -9.31 45.58
CA LEU A 546 9.23 -9.79 44.72
C LEU A 546 7.87 -9.92 45.42
N ALA A 547 7.78 -9.66 46.73
CA ALA A 547 6.62 -10.05 47.55
C ALA A 547 5.26 -9.54 46.99
N SER A 548 5.22 -8.32 46.47
CA SER A 548 4.01 -7.72 45.86
C SER A 548 3.76 -8.14 44.41
N SER A 549 4.77 -8.68 43.72
CA SER A 549 4.72 -9.09 42.31
C SER A 549 4.47 -10.60 42.15
N ILE A 550 4.67 -11.39 43.22
CA ILE A 550 4.38 -12.83 43.21
C ILE A 550 2.87 -13.06 43.33
N GLN A 551 2.34 -13.79 42.37
CA GLN A 551 1.01 -14.38 42.41
C GLN A 551 1.13 -15.87 42.73
N LEU A 552 0.23 -16.39 43.57
CA LEU A 552 0.13 -17.82 43.88
C LEU A 552 -1.23 -18.37 43.41
N PRO A 553 -1.49 -18.41 42.09
CA PRO A 553 -2.66 -19.10 41.60
C PRO A 553 -2.60 -20.58 41.98
N PHE A 554 -3.77 -21.15 42.26
CA PHE A 554 -3.90 -22.55 42.63
C PHE A 554 -5.13 -23.18 42.00
N THR A 555 -5.08 -24.50 41.88
CA THR A 555 -6.22 -25.36 41.51
C THR A 555 -6.41 -26.41 42.60
N PHE A 556 -7.66 -26.81 42.85
CA PHE A 556 -7.99 -27.80 43.87
C PHE A 556 -9.00 -28.81 43.33
N LYS A 557 -8.69 -30.10 43.45
CA LYS A 557 -9.55 -31.19 42.97
C LYS A 557 -9.81 -32.17 44.09
N THR A 558 -11.08 -32.51 44.34
CA THR A 558 -11.44 -33.51 45.36
C THR A 558 -11.22 -34.96 44.89
N LYS A 559 -11.18 -35.18 43.56
CA LYS A 559 -10.94 -36.49 42.92
C LYS A 559 -9.93 -36.36 41.79
N LYS A 560 -9.18 -37.43 41.52
CA LYS A 560 -8.09 -37.49 40.53
C LYS A 560 -8.48 -36.93 39.14
N ASP A 561 -9.73 -37.17 38.71
CA ASP A 561 -10.28 -36.72 37.42
C ASP A 561 -11.48 -35.76 37.57
N GLY A 562 -11.67 -35.17 38.76
CA GLY A 562 -12.77 -34.24 39.03
C GLY A 562 -12.51 -32.82 38.47
N PRO A 563 -13.58 -32.00 38.31
CA PRO A 563 -13.42 -30.59 37.97
C PRO A 563 -12.66 -29.85 39.07
N SER A 564 -11.85 -28.85 38.70
CA SER A 564 -11.20 -27.98 39.68
C SER A 564 -12.24 -27.09 40.35
N LEU A 565 -12.21 -27.04 41.67
CA LEU A 565 -13.00 -26.10 42.46
C LEU A 565 -12.36 -24.70 42.40
N SER A 566 -13.19 -23.66 42.42
CA SER A 566 -12.72 -22.29 42.58
C SER A 566 -12.17 -22.07 44.00
N PRO A 567 -11.37 -21.01 44.24
CA PRO A 567 -10.93 -20.65 45.59
C PRO A 567 -12.06 -20.50 46.62
N SER A 568 -13.22 -19.98 46.21
CA SER A 568 -14.39 -19.84 47.08
C SER A 568 -15.08 -21.18 47.38
N GLN A 569 -14.98 -22.16 46.47
CA GLN A 569 -15.56 -23.50 46.63
C GLN A 569 -14.66 -24.47 47.40
N SER A 570 -13.33 -24.35 47.25
CA SER A 570 -12.38 -25.21 47.96
C SER A 570 -12.26 -24.86 49.45
N GLY A 571 -12.56 -23.61 49.82
CA GLY A 571 -12.38 -23.10 51.18
C GLY A 571 -10.92 -22.83 51.56
N ILE A 572 -9.99 -22.95 50.61
CA ILE A 572 -8.57 -22.69 50.82
C ILE A 572 -8.34 -21.19 50.94
N LYS A 573 -7.59 -20.80 51.97
CA LYS A 573 -7.21 -19.40 52.20
C LYS A 573 -5.70 -19.25 52.12
N LEU A 574 -5.25 -18.25 51.38
CA LEU A 574 -3.84 -17.84 51.27
C LEU A 574 -3.72 -16.38 51.71
N ALA A 575 -2.80 -16.10 52.61
CA ALA A 575 -2.42 -14.73 52.93
C ALA A 575 -1.45 -14.15 51.87
N ALA A 576 -1.21 -12.84 51.92
CA ALA A 576 -0.18 -12.21 51.10
C ALA A 576 1.22 -12.73 51.49
N LEU A 577 2.06 -12.99 50.49
CA LEU A 577 3.46 -13.38 50.71
C LEU A 577 4.25 -12.24 51.36
N LYS A 578 5.15 -12.60 52.26
CA LYS A 578 6.14 -11.70 52.86
C LYS A 578 7.53 -12.26 52.63
N GLU A 579 8.46 -11.40 52.23
CA GLU A 579 9.87 -11.78 52.19
C GLU A 579 10.42 -11.84 53.61
N THR A 580 10.85 -13.01 54.05
CA THR A 580 11.35 -13.25 55.42
C THR A 580 12.87 -13.38 55.48
N ALA A 581 13.50 -13.69 54.36
CA ALA A 581 14.94 -13.65 54.15
C ALA A 581 15.20 -13.39 52.67
N PRO A 582 16.42 -12.97 52.25
CA PRO A 582 16.72 -12.71 50.85
C PRO A 582 16.29 -13.87 49.93
N GLY A 583 15.30 -13.61 49.07
CA GLY A 583 14.77 -14.58 48.10
C GLY A 583 13.91 -15.68 48.72
N VAL A 584 13.53 -15.56 49.99
CA VAL A 584 12.64 -16.50 50.69
C VAL A 584 11.37 -15.77 51.09
N TYR A 585 10.26 -16.22 50.53
CA TYR A 585 8.93 -15.65 50.72
C TYR A 585 8.05 -16.66 51.42
N THR A 586 7.39 -16.24 52.50
CA THR A 586 6.49 -17.10 53.25
C THR A 586 5.08 -16.54 53.31
N THR A 587 4.10 -17.44 53.35
CA THR A 587 2.69 -17.12 53.61
C THR A 587 2.05 -18.26 54.39
N THR A 588 0.94 -17.97 55.06
CA THR A 588 0.12 -18.99 55.71
C THR A 588 -0.93 -19.49 54.71
N ILE A 589 -0.97 -20.81 54.54
CA ILE A 589 -2.05 -21.51 53.86
C ILE A 589 -2.95 -22.17 54.89
N THR A 590 -4.27 -22.03 54.74
CA THR A 590 -5.27 -22.75 55.53
C THR A 590 -6.09 -23.63 54.62
N ALA A 591 -6.06 -24.95 54.86
CA ALA A 591 -6.85 -25.93 54.13
C ALA A 591 -8.35 -25.77 54.40
N GLY A 592 -9.18 -26.12 53.41
CA GLY A 592 -10.63 -26.17 53.57
C GLY A 592 -11.10 -27.39 54.35
N LYS A 593 -12.41 -27.66 54.31
CA LYS A 593 -13.03 -28.84 54.95
C LYS A 593 -13.13 -30.06 54.04
N LEU A 594 -12.57 -29.99 52.82
CA LEU A 594 -12.65 -31.05 51.82
C LEU A 594 -11.27 -31.67 51.61
N PRO A 595 -11.16 -33.01 51.55
CA PRO A 595 -9.93 -33.66 51.09
C PRO A 595 -9.76 -33.51 49.57
N GLY A 596 -8.53 -33.60 49.09
CA GLY A 596 -8.22 -33.50 47.67
C GLY A 596 -6.79 -33.06 47.39
N THR A 597 -6.51 -32.77 46.13
CA THR A 597 -5.18 -32.39 45.64
C THR A 597 -5.16 -30.89 45.33
N LEU A 598 -4.25 -30.17 45.99
CA LEU A 598 -3.97 -28.75 45.75
C LEU A 598 -2.73 -28.60 44.88
N THR A 599 -2.84 -27.94 43.73
CA THR A 599 -1.68 -27.59 42.89
C THR A 599 -1.50 -26.07 42.86
N LEU A 600 -0.33 -25.60 43.31
CA LEU A 600 0.09 -24.20 43.37
C LEU A 600 1.10 -23.91 42.26
N THR A 601 0.91 -22.82 41.52
CA THR A 601 1.80 -22.42 40.41
C THR A 601 2.27 -20.98 40.64
N PRO A 602 3.39 -20.75 41.33
CA PRO A 602 3.87 -19.39 41.56
C PRO A 602 4.14 -18.67 40.23
N GLN A 603 3.75 -17.39 40.15
CA GLN A 603 3.96 -16.55 38.97
C GLN A 603 4.53 -15.19 39.37
N VAL A 604 5.43 -14.64 38.56
CA VAL A 604 5.92 -13.27 38.67
C VAL A 604 5.82 -12.62 37.30
N ASP A 605 5.05 -11.54 37.18
CA ASP A 605 4.82 -10.82 35.93
C ASP A 605 4.46 -11.73 34.73
N GLY A 606 3.64 -12.77 34.99
CA GLY A 606 3.21 -13.77 34.00
C GLY A 606 4.20 -14.91 33.73
N ILE A 607 5.40 -14.90 34.31
CA ILE A 607 6.36 -16.00 34.24
C ILE A 607 6.03 -17.03 35.32
N SER A 608 5.73 -18.26 34.92
CA SER A 608 5.43 -19.37 35.86
C SER A 608 6.68 -20.07 36.36
N ILE A 609 6.73 -20.27 37.67
CA ILE A 609 7.68 -21.15 38.36
C ILE A 609 7.11 -22.58 38.39
N ALA A 610 7.99 -23.56 38.62
CA ALA A 610 7.61 -24.96 38.81
C ALA A 610 6.45 -25.08 39.81
N SER A 611 5.41 -25.82 39.41
CA SER A 611 4.23 -26.03 40.25
C SER A 611 4.54 -27.02 41.37
N THR A 612 3.83 -26.89 42.49
CA THR A 612 3.92 -27.82 43.64
C THR A 612 2.55 -28.36 43.97
N THR A 613 2.48 -29.65 44.21
CA THR A 613 1.25 -30.36 44.56
C THR A 613 1.29 -30.76 46.03
N VAL A 614 0.19 -30.54 46.74
CA VAL A 614 0.02 -30.82 48.17
C VAL A 614 -1.27 -31.59 48.34
N GLU A 615 -1.23 -32.73 49.01
CA GLU A 615 -2.43 -33.52 49.30
C GLU A 615 -3.09 -33.01 50.59
N VAL A 616 -4.39 -32.70 50.51
CA VAL A 616 -5.25 -32.37 51.64
C VAL A 616 -5.97 -33.63 52.10
N MET A 617 -5.73 -34.02 53.34
CA MET A 617 -6.10 -35.31 53.94
C MET A 617 -7.23 -35.14 54.94
N ALA A 618 -8.22 -36.03 54.91
CA ALA A 618 -9.27 -36.14 55.92
C ALA A 618 -9.02 -37.33 56.86
N ALA A 619 -9.68 -37.35 58.03
CA ALA A 619 -9.77 -38.58 58.80
C ALA A 619 -10.64 -39.62 58.06
N PRO A 620 -10.41 -40.93 58.25
CA PRO A 620 -11.29 -41.97 57.72
C PRO A 620 -12.73 -41.77 58.21
N VAL A 621 -13.72 -42.05 57.36
CA VAL A 621 -15.15 -41.83 57.68
C VAL A 621 -15.69 -42.93 58.60
N GLY A 622 -15.01 -44.07 58.65
CA GLY A 622 -15.30 -45.19 59.54
C GLY A 622 -14.25 -46.30 59.39
N ILE A 623 -14.47 -47.43 60.05
CA ILE A 623 -13.63 -48.64 59.89
C ILE A 623 -14.56 -49.80 59.53
N GLN A 624 -14.27 -50.47 58.42
CA GLN A 624 -14.95 -51.68 58.02
C GLN A 624 -14.16 -52.91 58.46
N ILE A 625 -14.86 -53.97 58.86
CA ILE A 625 -14.25 -55.24 59.24
C ILE A 625 -14.53 -56.26 58.15
N PHE A 626 -13.45 -56.85 57.62
CA PHE A 626 -13.51 -57.87 56.58
C PHE A 626 -13.19 -59.25 57.14
N ARG A 627 -13.90 -60.26 56.66
CA ARG A 627 -13.62 -61.69 56.84
C ARG A 627 -13.32 -62.28 55.47
N ASN A 628 -12.11 -62.81 55.27
CA ASN A 628 -11.67 -63.39 53.99
C ASN A 628 -11.99 -62.49 52.78
N GLY A 629 -11.77 -61.18 52.91
CA GLY A 629 -12.02 -60.19 51.85
C GLY A 629 -13.48 -59.78 51.66
N THR A 630 -14.43 -60.28 52.45
CA THR A 630 -15.85 -59.87 52.41
C THR A 630 -16.21 -59.06 53.65
N ALA A 631 -16.89 -57.92 53.48
CA ALA A 631 -17.33 -57.09 54.61
C ALA A 631 -18.28 -57.88 55.51
N MET A 632 -18.02 -57.90 56.82
CA MET A 632 -18.84 -58.65 57.75
C MET A 632 -20.19 -57.97 58.00
N THR A 633 -21.27 -58.73 57.90
CA THR A 633 -22.64 -58.29 58.25
C THR A 633 -23.29 -59.12 59.36
N GLY A 634 -22.55 -60.08 59.93
CA GLY A 634 -23.04 -61.03 60.94
C GLY A 634 -22.08 -61.25 62.10
N HIS A 635 -22.36 -62.27 62.93
CA HIS A 635 -21.53 -62.61 64.08
C HIS A 635 -20.17 -63.19 63.66
N PRO A 636 -19.09 -62.91 64.43
CA PRO A 636 -17.78 -63.48 64.16
C PRO A 636 -17.80 -65.01 64.35
N VAL A 637 -17.01 -65.73 63.54
CA VAL A 637 -16.87 -67.19 63.65
C VAL A 637 -15.47 -67.53 64.17
N VAL A 638 -15.41 -68.38 65.20
CA VAL A 638 -14.17 -68.86 65.80
C VAL A 638 -13.19 -69.36 64.74
N GLY A 639 -11.94 -68.90 64.86
CA GLY A 639 -10.84 -69.25 63.97
C GLY A 639 -10.71 -68.35 62.73
N ASP A 640 -11.67 -67.47 62.45
CA ASP A 640 -11.51 -66.48 61.39
C ASP A 640 -10.47 -65.41 61.76
N VAL A 641 -9.73 -64.94 60.76
CA VAL A 641 -8.93 -63.71 60.85
C VAL A 641 -9.75 -62.57 60.27
N LEU A 642 -10.05 -61.59 61.10
CA LEU A 642 -10.72 -60.35 60.74
C LEU A 642 -9.68 -59.28 60.43
N THR A 643 -9.94 -58.46 59.42
CA THR A 643 -9.08 -57.32 59.06
C THR A 643 -9.88 -56.03 59.17
N ALA A 644 -9.37 -55.09 59.96
CA ALA A 644 -9.88 -53.73 60.01
C ALA A 644 -9.34 -52.95 58.81
N THR A 645 -10.21 -52.24 58.08
CA THR A 645 -9.81 -51.40 56.96
C THR A 645 -10.48 -50.03 57.13
N PRO A 646 -9.70 -48.92 57.18
CA PRO A 646 -10.28 -47.59 57.21
C PRO A 646 -11.10 -47.36 55.94
N ASP A 647 -12.32 -46.85 56.09
CA ASP A 647 -13.13 -46.42 54.96
C ASP A 647 -12.71 -45.01 54.54
N CYS A 648 -11.92 -44.98 53.47
CA CYS A 648 -11.40 -43.75 52.87
C CYS A 648 -12.06 -43.54 51.52
N GLN A 649 -13.03 -42.64 51.47
CA GLN A 649 -13.70 -42.29 50.22
C GLN A 649 -12.82 -41.46 49.27
N ASP A 650 -11.86 -40.72 49.83
CA ASP A 650 -10.86 -39.90 49.12
C ASP A 650 -9.52 -39.93 49.93
N ASN A 651 -8.60 -38.97 49.69
CA ASN A 651 -7.34 -38.80 50.43
C ASN A 651 -7.57 -38.75 51.96
N CYS A 652 -7.12 -39.80 52.66
CA CYS A 652 -7.31 -39.95 54.10
C CYS A 652 -6.01 -40.26 54.84
N ILE A 653 -5.94 -39.86 56.11
CA ILE A 653 -4.88 -40.27 57.02
C ILE A 653 -5.15 -41.72 57.45
N LEU A 654 -4.21 -42.63 57.22
CA LEU A 654 -4.35 -44.01 57.68
C LEU A 654 -4.05 -44.11 59.18
N PRO A 655 -4.92 -44.73 59.99
CA PRO A 655 -4.66 -44.96 61.41
C PRO A 655 -3.41 -45.81 61.62
N THR A 656 -2.67 -45.52 62.69
CA THR A 656 -1.42 -46.23 63.02
C THR A 656 -1.54 -47.09 64.27
N ALA A 657 -2.59 -46.88 65.07
CA ALA A 657 -2.90 -47.68 66.23
C ALA A 657 -4.34 -48.21 66.16
N TRP A 658 -4.55 -49.45 66.62
CA TRP A 658 -5.83 -50.15 66.58
C TRP A 658 -6.19 -50.70 67.95
N GLN A 659 -7.48 -50.86 68.22
CA GLN A 659 -7.98 -51.57 69.40
C GLN A 659 -9.27 -52.31 69.04
N TRP A 660 -9.23 -53.63 69.10
CA TRP A 660 -10.43 -54.45 68.94
C TRP A 660 -11.22 -54.51 70.25
N GLU A 661 -12.53 -54.45 70.12
CA GLU A 661 -13.46 -54.45 71.25
C GLU A 661 -14.56 -55.48 71.00
N VAL A 662 -14.95 -56.17 72.07
CA VAL A 662 -16.02 -57.15 72.06
C VAL A 662 -17.19 -56.66 72.89
N GLU A 663 -18.40 -56.91 72.40
CA GLU A 663 -19.64 -56.58 73.09
C GLU A 663 -19.71 -57.28 74.46
N THR A 664 -19.94 -56.60 75.57
CA THR A 664 -19.83 -57.15 76.95
C THR A 664 -20.69 -58.39 77.18
N THR A 665 -21.93 -58.39 76.73
CA THR A 665 -22.85 -59.53 76.70
C THR A 665 -23.62 -59.53 75.39
N GLN A 666 -24.03 -60.71 74.90
CA GLN A 666 -24.67 -60.85 73.59
C GLN A 666 -25.90 -59.93 73.46
N GLY A 667 -25.85 -58.98 72.51
CA GLY A 667 -26.92 -58.03 72.22
C GLY A 667 -26.97 -56.78 73.12
N SER A 668 -25.98 -56.55 73.98
CA SER A 668 -25.95 -55.38 74.89
C SER A 668 -25.68 -54.05 74.17
N GLY A 669 -25.02 -54.08 73.01
CA GLY A 669 -24.52 -52.89 72.34
C GLY A 669 -23.42 -52.11 73.09
N GLN A 670 -22.98 -52.60 74.25
CA GLN A 670 -21.87 -52.04 75.03
C GLN A 670 -20.61 -52.85 74.74
N TYR A 671 -19.46 -52.20 74.55
CA TYR A 671 -18.22 -52.87 74.14
C TYR A 671 -17.11 -52.65 75.16
N GLN A 672 -16.24 -53.64 75.30
CA GLN A 672 -15.04 -53.56 76.12
C GLN A 672 -13.80 -53.93 75.29
N PRO A 673 -12.63 -53.32 75.57
CA PRO A 673 -11.41 -53.63 74.85
C PRO A 673 -10.98 -55.07 75.08
N ILE A 674 -10.56 -55.73 74.00
CA ILE A 674 -9.91 -57.03 74.07
C ILE A 674 -8.44 -56.78 74.39
N SER A 675 -7.98 -57.30 75.52
CA SER A 675 -6.60 -57.12 75.96
C SER A 675 -5.61 -57.65 74.92
N GLY A 676 -4.64 -56.80 74.54
CA GLY A 676 -3.59 -57.14 73.57
C GLY A 676 -4.02 -57.15 72.09
N ALA A 677 -5.29 -56.91 71.77
CA ALA A 677 -5.79 -56.90 70.40
C ALA A 677 -5.60 -55.54 69.72
N THR A 678 -4.34 -55.18 69.46
CA THR A 678 -3.95 -53.86 68.94
C THR A 678 -3.43 -53.86 67.50
N ALA A 679 -3.48 -55.02 66.83
CA ALA A 679 -3.14 -55.15 65.42
C ALA A 679 -4.31 -54.81 64.50
N ILE A 680 -4.01 -54.49 63.24
CA ILE A 680 -5.02 -54.29 62.19
C ILE A 680 -5.85 -55.56 61.93
N THR A 681 -5.32 -56.73 62.26
CA THR A 681 -6.03 -58.00 62.21
C THR A 681 -6.32 -58.57 63.59
N TYR A 682 -7.38 -59.36 63.68
CA TYR A 682 -7.75 -60.06 64.91
C TYR A 682 -8.28 -61.45 64.62
N THR A 683 -7.81 -62.46 65.37
CA THR A 683 -8.30 -63.85 65.23
C THR A 683 -9.39 -64.12 66.25
N VAL A 684 -10.56 -64.53 65.78
CA VAL A 684 -11.74 -64.75 66.63
C VAL A 684 -11.55 -65.97 67.55
N THR A 685 -11.70 -65.77 68.85
CA THR A 685 -11.62 -66.85 69.86
C THR A 685 -13.00 -67.36 70.27
N THR A 686 -13.05 -68.53 70.91
CA THR A 686 -14.29 -69.19 71.38
C THR A 686 -15.12 -68.33 72.33
N GLU A 687 -14.48 -67.47 73.11
CA GLU A 687 -15.13 -66.58 74.09
C GLU A 687 -15.93 -65.42 73.46
N MET A 688 -15.73 -65.19 72.16
CA MET A 688 -16.33 -64.09 71.40
C MET A 688 -17.45 -64.55 70.47
N GLN A 689 -17.65 -65.85 70.35
CA GLN A 689 -18.67 -66.44 69.50
C GLN A 689 -20.06 -65.87 69.88
N LYS A 690 -20.83 -65.45 68.88
CA LYS A 690 -22.17 -64.81 69.01
C LYS A 690 -22.18 -63.37 69.55
N ARG A 691 -21.06 -62.80 69.99
CA ARG A 691 -20.95 -61.40 70.43
C ARG A 691 -20.49 -60.50 69.28
N ARG A 692 -20.89 -59.23 69.24
CA ARG A 692 -20.43 -58.30 68.20
C ARG A 692 -18.98 -57.86 68.48
N LEU A 693 -18.21 -57.68 67.41
CA LEU A 693 -16.89 -57.07 67.45
C LEU A 693 -16.95 -55.70 66.79
N ARG A 694 -16.21 -54.74 67.34
CA ARG A 694 -15.89 -53.48 66.67
C ARG A 694 -14.41 -53.18 66.86
N VAL A 695 -13.92 -52.19 66.13
CA VAL A 695 -12.54 -51.74 66.21
C VAL A 695 -12.53 -50.22 66.27
N THR A 696 -11.67 -49.67 67.11
CA THR A 696 -11.36 -48.24 67.13
C THR A 696 -9.91 -48.06 66.68
N ALA A 697 -9.60 -46.90 66.12
CA ALA A 697 -8.25 -46.60 65.63
C ALA A 697 -7.88 -45.13 65.87
N GLN A 698 -6.58 -44.85 65.98
CA GLN A 698 -6.00 -43.52 66.17
C GLN A 698 -5.02 -43.16 65.06
#